data_AF-A0A7S4V347-F1
#
_entry.id   AF-A0A7S4V347-F1
#
_cell.length_a   1.000
_cell.length_b   1.000
_cell.length_c   1.000
_cell.angle_alpha   90.00
_cell.angle_beta   90.00
_cell.angle_gamma   90.00
#
_symmetry.space_group_name_H-M   'P 1'
#
loop_
_entity.id
_entity.type
_entity.pdbx_description
1 polymer ?
#
loop_
_entity_poly.entity_id
_entity_poly.type
_entity_poly.pdbx_seq_one_letter_code
_entity_poly.pdbx_strand_id
1 'polypeptide(L)'
;RRAVATAACLAAAAAVALWGLASGRHAHQGPSSRWDMFQVKVERRHGHGGGRSSEDGSDCHTAVLGEACFEGVRWAMDTGILQHPSWYPNLTATSTFQDFQALLHRENHHHCETPCEADDEHQEFVVAGGKDAGMSTKEGARISDATDSEEVVENPAGDKQGSSERRGHSCWAVEDDFDYPGGNIRILDGVSSVDECCKQCKAEKECRQWTHDSGEGSCMLKHQLQVGRTPKQGLASGLPGHDGTSYLIKSALGECLDAGAANLHTSSCEPSDMQLWVYDRGTGEIYSKHGSCLDTSRHSEGGDVIVRACSPRNSQHQQWEFDSDSRLIRSSHGHCLSVTRHGNKDGRLSLSDCDKSKDEQLWKMVGLAMAEEMGSSADVDADFGSEQKSGNSTTARPSRAPKKNPIFKIIKKGTCEEAGMHPIMTKVTCEHAARLLELADTWATPTNNVERPEGCYMFEMDMLWMGINPKSKGRGWQPYRSPICMKDPPLFEEGMYREQEGAAIAVGGDVKVYGVGSSNLVWMSWMDQMHLYLQRLGYKLPVIEPHAILSRITPRSVPICDDSAYYAKSETARLGMVGWNSWDFAYNDWDDCDDRDFRNISGHKVKCGVGPGCKGGEFLISASSIAEDAAKSNVTIISTWYNDHKAFLTHYDCFDGEKIIYEKTSEVTIPSIMRTIKEIHKKNPYVAILVMGIYPPTLDYKVVEAEVPWIRRLNRRVQEEVEKESNSYFVDYELPGGNLEMYDRVHYGHPNCRGAKVMVYAALRRLYEAKVLARGLREVNPKVNIANPDCHLIEDNATCGTSALCWVDPADSKCKSYSVGHPGFRKASAKGSQL
;
A
#
# COMPACT_ATOMS: atom_id res chain seq x y z
N ARG A 1 -18.03 32.14 -75.70
CA ARG A 1 -19.50 31.93 -75.88
C ARG A 1 -19.97 30.94 -74.79
N ARG A 2 -21.29 30.88 -74.50
CA ARG A 2 -22.00 30.05 -73.48
C ARG A 2 -21.54 28.57 -73.42
N ALA A 3 -21.71 27.76 -72.36
CA ALA A 3 -22.07 27.86 -70.91
C ALA A 3 -21.74 26.46 -70.28
N VAL A 4 -22.12 25.93 -69.09
CA VAL A 4 -23.06 26.14 -67.94
C VAL A 4 -22.33 25.51 -66.70
N ALA A 5 -22.33 25.93 -65.42
CA ALA A 5 -23.32 26.36 -64.39
C ALA A 5 -24.15 25.21 -63.71
N THR A 6 -24.59 25.27 -62.44
CA THR A 6 -23.86 25.26 -61.12
C THR A 6 -24.83 25.19 -59.91
N ALA A 7 -24.59 24.25 -58.97
CA ALA A 7 -24.70 24.32 -57.48
C ALA A 7 -25.96 24.79 -56.66
N ALA A 8 -26.21 24.05 -55.54
CA ALA A 8 -26.49 24.49 -54.15
C ALA A 8 -27.94 24.67 -53.55
N CYS A 9 -27.98 24.51 -52.20
CA CYS A 9 -28.97 24.99 -51.18
C CYS A 9 -30.40 24.37 -51.09
N LEU A 10 -31.18 24.49 -49.98
CA LEU A 10 -30.94 24.38 -48.51
C LEU A 10 -32.30 24.44 -47.72
N ALA A 11 -32.36 23.83 -46.51
CA ALA A 11 -33.19 24.16 -45.33
C ALA A 11 -34.74 23.87 -45.20
N ALA A 12 -35.13 23.61 -43.93
CA ALA A 12 -36.36 24.01 -43.19
C ALA A 12 -37.73 23.24 -43.24
N ALA A 13 -38.00 22.48 -42.15
CA ALA A 13 -39.13 22.59 -41.19
C ALA A 13 -40.64 22.29 -41.50
N ALA A 14 -41.26 21.53 -40.56
CA ALA A 14 -42.66 21.60 -40.05
C ALA A 14 -43.87 21.23 -40.98
N ALA A 15 -45.08 20.86 -40.51
CA ALA A 15 -45.53 20.17 -39.27
C ALA A 15 -47.03 19.72 -39.36
N VAL A 16 -47.38 18.62 -38.66
CA VAL A 16 -48.69 18.22 -38.05
C VAL A 16 -50.04 18.42 -38.79
N ALA A 17 -50.76 17.30 -39.04
CA ALA A 17 -52.23 17.15 -39.11
C ALA A 17 -52.59 15.63 -39.14
N LEU A 18 -53.72 15.09 -38.65
CA LEU A 18 -54.84 15.56 -37.78
C LEU A 18 -55.62 14.33 -37.22
N TRP A 19 -55.97 14.34 -35.92
CA TRP A 19 -57.11 13.67 -35.23
C TRP A 19 -57.32 12.13 -35.38
N GLY A 20 -58.00 11.41 -34.46
CA GLY A 20 -58.77 11.81 -33.27
C GLY A 20 -58.92 10.69 -32.20
N LEU A 21 -59.80 10.90 -31.22
CA LEU A 21 -59.84 10.17 -29.92
C LEU A 21 -60.88 9.03 -29.84
N ALA A 22 -60.58 7.95 -29.08
CA ALA A 22 -61.48 7.42 -28.02
C ALA A 22 -60.87 6.25 -27.18
N SER A 23 -60.79 6.46 -25.87
CA SER A 23 -61.02 5.53 -24.73
C SER A 23 -60.85 4.00 -24.85
N GLY A 24 -59.96 3.43 -24.02
CA GLY A 24 -59.96 2.01 -23.62
C GLY A 24 -59.02 1.73 -22.43
N ARG A 25 -59.44 0.91 -21.45
CA ARG A 25 -58.60 0.47 -20.30
C ARG A 25 -58.10 -0.96 -20.55
N HIS A 26 -56.91 -1.32 -20.03
CA HIS A 26 -56.68 -2.54 -19.20
C HIS A 26 -55.24 -2.52 -18.64
N ALA A 27 -54.85 -3.54 -17.86
CA ALA A 27 -53.68 -3.51 -16.96
C ALA A 27 -52.73 -4.73 -17.11
N HIS A 28 -51.60 -4.66 -16.39
CA HIS A 28 -50.57 -5.69 -16.16
C HIS A 28 -50.83 -7.14 -16.61
N GLN A 29 -49.84 -7.72 -17.30
CA GLN A 29 -48.98 -8.81 -16.79
C GLN A 29 -47.79 -9.04 -17.74
N GLY A 30 -46.77 -9.80 -17.29
CA GLY A 30 -45.61 -10.19 -18.10
C GLY A 30 -45.20 -11.65 -17.83
N PRO A 31 -44.45 -12.33 -18.72
CA PRO A 31 -44.02 -13.72 -18.53
C PRO A 31 -42.48 -13.89 -18.44
N SER A 32 -42.05 -15.15 -18.31
CA SER A 32 -40.73 -15.56 -17.78
C SER A 32 -39.86 -16.35 -18.78
N SER A 33 -38.57 -16.47 -18.42
CA SER A 33 -37.70 -17.67 -18.55
C SER A 33 -36.75 -17.86 -19.75
N ARG A 34 -35.62 -18.50 -19.39
CA ARG A 34 -34.68 -19.33 -20.16
C ARG A 34 -33.56 -18.66 -20.98
N TRP A 35 -32.31 -19.03 -20.67
CA TRP A 35 -31.31 -19.60 -21.61
C TRP A 35 -30.25 -20.42 -20.87
N ASP A 36 -29.82 -21.53 -21.48
CA ASP A 36 -28.81 -22.47 -20.98
C ASP A 36 -27.43 -22.19 -21.63
N MET A 37 -26.31 -22.26 -20.90
CA MET A 37 -24.99 -22.81 -21.37
C MET A 37 -23.83 -22.55 -20.40
N PHE A 38 -23.24 -23.61 -19.84
CA PHE A 38 -21.90 -24.12 -20.22
C PHE A 38 -21.57 -25.37 -19.37
N GLN A 39 -21.24 -26.48 -20.04
CA GLN A 39 -20.86 -27.75 -19.41
C GLN A 39 -19.71 -28.37 -20.20
N VAL A 40 -18.64 -28.78 -19.52
CA VAL A 40 -17.48 -29.45 -20.14
C VAL A 40 -17.62 -30.95 -19.95
N LYS A 41 -17.59 -31.69 -21.06
CA LYS A 41 -17.95 -33.11 -21.10
C LYS A 41 -16.72 -34.00 -20.95
N VAL A 42 -16.69 -34.84 -19.92
CA VAL A 42 -15.74 -35.96 -19.80
C VAL A 42 -16.54 -37.26 -19.76
N GLU A 43 -16.38 -38.11 -20.78
CA GLU A 43 -17.01 -39.44 -20.82
C GLU A 43 -16.03 -40.52 -20.34
N ARG A 44 -16.50 -41.37 -19.41
CA ARG A 44 -16.12 -42.80 -19.40
C ARG A 44 -17.38 -43.64 -19.16
N ARG A 45 -17.58 -44.63 -20.02
CA ARG A 45 -18.59 -45.70 -19.83
C ARG A 45 -18.01 -46.79 -18.95
N HIS A 46 -18.84 -47.44 -18.16
CA HIS A 46 -18.98 -48.92 -18.08
C HIS A 46 -20.36 -49.25 -17.47
N GLY A 47 -20.80 -50.51 -17.50
CA GLY A 47 -22.12 -50.91 -16.99
C GLY A 47 -22.29 -52.43 -16.95
N HIS A 48 -23.49 -52.85 -16.53
CA HIS A 48 -23.83 -54.16 -15.93
C HIS A 48 -23.34 -54.31 -14.48
N GLY A 49 -24.09 -54.92 -13.55
CA GLY A 49 -25.53 -55.23 -13.61
C GLY A 49 -25.99 -56.45 -12.81
N GLY A 50 -26.92 -56.26 -11.87
CA GLY A 50 -27.84 -57.29 -11.37
C GLY A 50 -27.38 -58.14 -10.18
N GLY A 51 -28.12 -58.03 -9.07
CA GLY A 51 -28.03 -58.89 -7.88
C GLY A 51 -28.96 -58.35 -6.81
N ARG A 52 -29.81 -59.19 -6.20
CA ARG A 52 -30.89 -58.73 -5.29
C ARG A 52 -31.15 -59.72 -4.17
N SER A 53 -30.94 -59.29 -2.94
CA SER A 53 -31.39 -59.93 -1.70
C SER A 53 -31.62 -58.85 -0.66
N SER A 54 -32.70 -58.95 0.11
CA SER A 54 -33.22 -57.87 0.97
C SER A 54 -33.21 -58.25 2.44
N GLU A 55 -32.72 -57.36 3.29
CA GLU A 55 -33.14 -57.21 4.68
C GLU A 55 -33.37 -55.70 4.91
N ASP A 56 -34.50 -55.36 5.55
CA ASP A 56 -35.08 -54.02 5.48
C ASP A 56 -34.77 -53.20 6.75
N GLY A 57 -33.56 -52.64 6.77
CA GLY A 57 -33.24 -51.43 7.53
C GLY A 57 -32.92 -50.34 6.51
N SER A 58 -33.41 -49.12 6.73
CA SER A 58 -33.20 -48.02 5.79
C SER A 58 -31.73 -47.57 5.80
N ASP A 59 -30.95 -48.01 4.82
CA ASP A 59 -29.61 -47.47 4.57
C ASP A 59 -29.70 -45.94 4.45
N CYS A 60 -29.01 -45.28 5.37
CA CYS A 60 -28.80 -43.85 5.40
C CYS A 60 -27.31 -43.59 5.24
N HIS A 61 -26.96 -42.48 4.59
CA HIS A 61 -25.57 -42.07 4.42
C HIS A 61 -25.49 -40.55 4.49
N THR A 62 -24.82 -40.03 5.51
CA THR A 62 -24.53 -38.59 5.60
C THR A 62 -23.26 -38.33 4.79
N ALA A 63 -23.38 -37.52 3.74
CA ALA A 63 -22.34 -37.39 2.71
C ALA A 63 -21.02 -36.85 3.28
N VAL A 64 -19.90 -37.25 2.67
CA VAL A 64 -18.53 -36.95 3.12
C VAL A 64 -17.64 -36.33 2.03
N LEU A 65 -16.58 -35.64 2.46
CA LEU A 65 -15.69 -34.87 1.59
C LEU A 65 -15.10 -35.74 0.47
N GLY A 66 -15.31 -35.32 -0.80
CA GLY A 66 -14.95 -36.06 -2.00
C GLY A 66 -16.14 -36.69 -2.73
N GLU A 67 -17.33 -36.70 -2.12
CA GLU A 67 -18.57 -37.13 -2.77
C GLU A 67 -19.30 -35.97 -3.46
N ALA A 68 -19.91 -36.24 -4.62
CA ALA A 68 -20.65 -35.23 -5.38
C ALA A 68 -21.84 -34.63 -4.60
N CYS A 69 -22.44 -35.41 -3.69
CA CYS A 69 -23.45 -34.90 -2.76
C CYS A 69 -22.84 -33.90 -1.76
N PHE A 70 -21.70 -34.21 -1.14
CA PHE A 70 -21.06 -33.30 -0.18
C PHE A 70 -20.70 -31.96 -0.81
N GLU A 71 -20.14 -31.97 -2.03
CA GLU A 71 -19.89 -30.73 -2.78
C GLU A 71 -21.17 -29.97 -3.11
N GLY A 72 -22.25 -30.68 -3.46
CA GLY A 72 -23.58 -30.10 -3.71
C GLY A 72 -24.21 -29.46 -2.46
N VAL A 73 -24.13 -30.14 -1.31
CA VAL A 73 -24.62 -29.65 -0.01
C VAL A 73 -23.81 -28.44 0.43
N ARG A 74 -22.47 -28.50 0.35
CA ARG A 74 -21.61 -27.34 0.64
C ARG A 74 -21.91 -26.16 -0.26
N TRP A 75 -22.03 -26.37 -1.57
CA TRP A 75 -22.41 -25.29 -2.48
C TRP A 75 -23.80 -24.71 -2.14
N ALA A 76 -24.77 -25.53 -1.77
CA ALA A 76 -26.10 -25.08 -1.36
C ALA A 76 -26.06 -24.23 -0.07
N MET A 77 -25.26 -24.63 0.93
CA MET A 77 -25.07 -23.91 2.20
C MET A 77 -24.26 -22.62 2.04
N ASP A 78 -23.12 -22.69 1.35
CA ASP A 78 -22.11 -21.64 1.33
C ASP A 78 -22.36 -20.62 0.19
N THR A 79 -23.17 -20.96 -0.81
CA THR A 79 -23.42 -20.12 -2.01
C THR A 79 -24.90 -20.06 -2.39
N GLY A 80 -25.57 -21.21 -2.54
CA GLY A 80 -26.92 -21.32 -3.10
C GLY A 80 -27.98 -20.58 -2.27
N ILE A 81 -28.08 -20.87 -0.97
CA ILE A 81 -29.03 -20.24 -0.04
C ILE A 81 -28.85 -18.73 0.05
N LEU A 82 -27.62 -18.22 -0.10
CA LEU A 82 -27.30 -16.79 0.00
C LEU A 82 -27.68 -16.02 -1.28
N GLN A 83 -27.50 -16.64 -2.45
CA GLN A 83 -27.82 -16.00 -3.74
C GLN A 83 -29.29 -16.19 -4.13
N HIS A 84 -29.87 -17.34 -3.82
CA HIS A 84 -31.25 -17.71 -4.19
C HIS A 84 -32.02 -18.34 -3.02
N PRO A 85 -32.32 -17.60 -1.92
CA PRO A 85 -33.01 -18.14 -0.74
C PRO A 85 -34.34 -18.83 -1.06
N SER A 86 -35.05 -18.36 -2.08
CA SER A 86 -36.35 -18.91 -2.52
C SER A 86 -36.28 -20.30 -3.16
N TRP A 87 -35.10 -20.83 -3.47
CA TRP A 87 -34.93 -22.20 -3.95
C TRP A 87 -34.92 -23.24 -2.81
N TYR A 88 -34.79 -22.79 -1.55
CA TYR A 88 -34.60 -23.64 -0.38
C TYR A 88 -35.74 -23.44 0.64
N PRO A 89 -37.01 -23.73 0.27
CA PRO A 89 -38.15 -23.42 1.12
C PRO A 89 -38.08 -24.16 2.46
N ASN A 90 -38.22 -23.38 3.54
CA ASN A 90 -38.08 -23.78 4.95
C ASN A 90 -36.65 -24.08 5.42
N LEU A 91 -35.61 -23.88 4.60
CA LEU A 91 -34.22 -23.83 5.06
C LEU A 91 -33.75 -22.38 5.20
N THR A 92 -32.66 -22.21 5.94
CA THR A 92 -31.98 -20.93 6.19
C THR A 92 -30.47 -21.12 6.07
N ALA A 93 -29.69 -20.03 6.03
CA ALA A 93 -28.22 -20.10 6.07
C ALA A 93 -27.65 -20.67 7.39
N THR A 94 -28.50 -20.98 8.36
CA THR A 94 -28.16 -21.64 9.64
C THR A 94 -28.78 -23.04 9.79
N SER A 95 -29.45 -23.57 8.75
CA SER A 95 -29.90 -24.96 8.73
C SER A 95 -28.71 -25.93 8.63
N THR A 96 -28.87 -27.16 9.14
CA THR A 96 -27.78 -28.14 9.24
C THR A 96 -27.37 -28.72 7.90
N PHE A 97 -26.18 -29.33 7.84
CA PHE A 97 -25.72 -30.07 6.66
C PHE A 97 -26.72 -31.17 6.27
N GLN A 98 -27.27 -31.86 7.27
CA GLN A 98 -28.30 -32.89 7.11
C GLN A 98 -29.60 -32.30 6.54
N ASP A 99 -30.06 -31.11 6.96
CA ASP A 99 -31.25 -30.47 6.40
C ASP A 99 -31.08 -30.16 4.90
N PHE A 100 -29.92 -29.62 4.51
CA PHE A 100 -29.60 -29.36 3.11
C PHE A 100 -29.41 -30.66 2.32
N GLN A 101 -28.83 -31.70 2.90
CA GLN A 101 -28.74 -33.02 2.27
C GLN A 101 -30.11 -33.66 2.05
N ALA A 102 -30.99 -33.64 3.06
CA ALA A 102 -32.35 -34.16 2.96
C ALA A 102 -33.16 -33.42 1.88
N LEU A 103 -32.96 -32.11 1.73
CA LEU A 103 -33.54 -31.33 0.64
C LEU A 103 -32.96 -31.75 -0.72
N LEU A 104 -31.64 -31.80 -0.90
CA LEU A 104 -31.04 -32.18 -2.18
C LEU A 104 -31.35 -33.63 -2.56
N HIS A 105 -31.46 -34.54 -1.60
CA HIS A 105 -31.99 -35.90 -1.80
C HIS A 105 -33.43 -35.86 -2.33
N ARG A 106 -34.34 -35.12 -1.66
CA ARG A 106 -35.76 -35.03 -2.03
C ARG A 106 -35.99 -34.40 -3.40
N GLU A 107 -35.25 -33.36 -3.74
CA GLU A 107 -35.31 -32.72 -5.08
C GLU A 107 -34.44 -33.47 -6.13
N ASN A 108 -33.82 -34.60 -5.74
CA ASN A 108 -33.00 -35.50 -6.57
C ASN A 108 -31.83 -34.80 -7.28
N HIS A 109 -31.10 -33.99 -6.52
CA HIS A 109 -29.91 -33.26 -6.94
C HIS A 109 -28.62 -33.88 -6.37
N HIS A 110 -27.52 -33.74 -7.12
CA HIS A 110 -26.16 -34.17 -6.74
C HIS A 110 -25.99 -35.65 -6.31
N HIS A 111 -26.98 -36.51 -6.60
CA HIS A 111 -27.04 -37.91 -6.16
C HIS A 111 -26.92 -38.08 -4.63
N CYS A 112 -27.52 -37.16 -3.87
CA CYS A 112 -27.60 -37.29 -2.42
C CYS A 112 -28.50 -38.47 -1.99
N GLU A 113 -28.04 -39.21 -1.00
CA GLU A 113 -28.80 -40.22 -0.25
C GLU A 113 -29.45 -39.59 0.99
N THR A 114 -30.34 -40.32 1.66
CA THR A 114 -30.98 -39.86 2.90
C THR A 114 -29.90 -39.72 3.99
N PRO A 115 -29.74 -38.54 4.63
CA PRO A 115 -28.81 -38.40 5.75
C PRO A 115 -29.27 -39.27 6.92
N CYS A 116 -28.34 -39.74 7.73
CA CYS A 116 -28.69 -40.47 8.95
C CYS A 116 -29.26 -39.52 10.01
N GLU A 117 -30.33 -39.95 10.68
CA GLU A 117 -30.82 -39.29 11.89
C GLU A 117 -29.76 -39.35 12.99
N ALA A 118 -29.72 -38.34 13.85
CA ALA A 118 -28.88 -38.31 15.04
C ALA A 118 -29.72 -38.72 16.26
N ASP A 119 -29.15 -39.55 17.14
CA ASP A 119 -29.80 -39.97 18.39
C ASP A 119 -30.00 -38.78 19.35
N ASP A 120 -31.18 -38.15 19.30
CA ASP A 120 -31.62 -37.07 20.21
C ASP A 120 -32.69 -37.58 21.19
N GLU A 121 -32.37 -37.63 22.49
CA GLU A 121 -33.38 -37.81 23.54
C GLU A 121 -34.20 -36.52 23.73
N HIS A 122 -35.38 -36.46 23.11
CA HIS A 122 -36.37 -35.41 23.37
C HIS A 122 -37.18 -35.68 24.66
N GLN A 123 -37.35 -34.64 25.49
CA GLN A 123 -38.48 -34.54 26.41
C GLN A 123 -39.47 -33.49 25.90
N GLU A 124 -40.67 -33.94 25.51
CA GLU A 124 -41.78 -33.07 25.12
C GLU A 124 -42.28 -32.21 26.29
N PHE A 125 -42.79 -31.01 25.99
CA PHE A 125 -43.98 -30.49 26.68
C PHE A 125 -44.92 -29.76 25.71
N VAL A 126 -46.21 -29.85 26.00
CA VAL A 126 -47.30 -29.76 25.00
C VAL A 126 -47.78 -28.32 24.74
N VAL A 127 -48.12 -28.03 23.48
CA VAL A 127 -48.72 -26.77 23.01
C VAL A 127 -50.21 -26.65 23.36
N ALA A 128 -50.64 -25.48 23.82
CA ALA A 128 -52.03 -25.02 23.77
C ALA A 128 -52.09 -23.58 23.21
N GLY A 129 -52.81 -23.37 22.11
CA GLY A 129 -52.75 -22.13 21.33
C GLY A 129 -53.86 -21.09 21.62
N GLY A 130 -53.65 -19.87 21.11
CA GLY A 130 -54.60 -18.75 21.16
C GLY A 130 -54.46 -17.87 19.90
N LYS A 131 -55.58 -17.31 19.41
CA LYS A 131 -55.70 -16.72 18.06
C LYS A 131 -55.55 -15.19 18.01
N ASP A 132 -55.08 -14.74 16.84
CA ASP A 132 -55.47 -13.55 16.06
C ASP A 132 -55.62 -12.14 16.70
N ALA A 133 -55.04 -11.16 15.97
CA ALA A 133 -55.29 -9.71 15.99
C ALA A 133 -54.87 -8.89 17.25
N GLY A 134 -54.47 -7.62 17.13
CA GLY A 134 -54.06 -6.87 15.93
C GLY A 134 -54.32 -5.35 15.97
N MET A 135 -53.46 -4.60 15.25
CA MET A 135 -53.69 -3.23 14.72
C MET A 135 -53.58 -2.02 15.67
N SER A 136 -53.22 -0.88 15.06
CA SER A 136 -53.27 0.52 15.55
C SER A 136 -52.31 0.93 16.68
N THR A 137 -51.60 2.08 16.73
CA THR A 137 -51.10 3.15 15.81
C THR A 137 -51.16 4.47 16.59
N LYS A 138 -50.16 5.37 16.43
CA LYS A 138 -50.19 6.81 16.79
C LYS A 138 -50.25 7.11 18.31
N GLU A 139 -49.84 8.27 18.84
CA GLU A 139 -49.07 9.42 18.34
C GLU A 139 -48.50 10.21 19.56
N GLY A 140 -47.50 11.09 19.37
CA GLY A 140 -47.36 12.30 20.22
C GLY A 140 -46.29 12.36 21.32
N ALA A 141 -45.08 12.80 20.93
CA ALA A 141 -44.38 13.99 21.45
C ALA A 141 -44.01 14.20 22.95
N ARG A 142 -42.72 14.57 23.13
CA ARG A 142 -42.11 15.56 24.08
C ARG A 142 -41.75 15.20 25.54
N ILE A 143 -40.43 15.15 25.77
CA ILE A 143 -39.63 16.04 26.67
C ILE A 143 -40.19 16.36 28.08
N SER A 144 -39.63 15.69 29.09
CA SER A 144 -38.86 16.28 30.22
C SER A 144 -38.23 15.09 30.98
N ASP A 145 -36.94 14.98 31.31
CA ASP A 145 -35.88 15.91 31.75
C ASP A 145 -35.83 16.11 33.28
N ALA A 146 -34.68 15.77 33.89
CA ALA A 146 -34.36 15.67 35.34
C ALA A 146 -35.28 14.73 36.18
N THR A 147 -34.84 14.05 37.25
CA THR A 147 -33.82 14.41 38.26
C THR A 147 -32.89 13.27 38.68
N ASP A 148 -31.77 13.65 39.29
CA ASP A 148 -30.71 12.80 39.85
C ASP A 148 -30.90 12.56 41.37
N SER A 149 -30.28 11.50 41.92
CA SER A 149 -30.09 11.28 43.37
C SER A 149 -29.12 10.12 43.67
N GLU A 150 -27.86 10.45 43.97
CA GLU A 150 -27.16 10.24 45.27
C GLU A 150 -27.62 9.05 46.17
N GLU A 151 -26.76 8.24 46.82
CA GLU A 151 -25.29 8.28 46.97
C GLU A 151 -24.70 6.90 47.43
N VAL A 152 -23.42 6.66 47.10
CA VAL A 152 -22.32 6.00 47.87
C VAL A 152 -22.55 4.77 48.81
N VAL A 153 -21.72 3.72 48.65
CA VAL A 153 -20.83 3.08 49.67
C VAL A 153 -19.96 1.97 49.00
N GLU A 154 -18.78 1.66 49.56
CA GLU A 154 -17.67 0.95 48.87
C GLU A 154 -17.52 -0.57 49.12
N ASN A 155 -17.07 -1.29 48.07
CA ASN A 155 -16.10 -2.42 48.07
C ASN A 155 -16.39 -3.75 48.83
N PRO A 156 -15.66 -4.88 48.58
CA PRO A 156 -14.70 -5.19 47.51
C PRO A 156 -14.97 -6.50 46.72
N ALA A 157 -14.20 -6.70 45.62
CA ALA A 157 -13.75 -7.97 45.01
C ALA A 157 -14.76 -9.10 44.64
N GLY A 158 -14.79 -9.49 43.35
CA GLY A 158 -15.44 -10.71 42.87
C GLY A 158 -15.22 -10.95 41.37
N ASP A 159 -14.55 -12.06 41.03
CA ASP A 159 -14.19 -12.47 39.66
C ASP A 159 -15.43 -12.85 38.81
N LYS A 160 -15.38 -12.62 37.49
CA LYS A 160 -16.39 -13.06 36.52
C LYS A 160 -15.78 -13.35 35.15
N GLN A 161 -15.72 -14.64 34.81
CA GLN A 161 -15.53 -15.12 33.45
C GLN A 161 -16.69 -14.64 32.55
N GLY A 162 -16.37 -14.05 31.40
CA GLY A 162 -17.35 -13.66 30.39
C GLY A 162 -17.64 -14.79 29.41
N SER A 163 -18.90 -15.21 29.29
CA SER A 163 -19.34 -16.14 28.24
C SER A 163 -19.45 -15.40 26.90
N SER A 164 -18.69 -15.84 25.89
CA SER A 164 -18.70 -15.22 24.56
C SER A 164 -19.94 -15.63 23.75
N GLU A 165 -20.96 -14.77 23.71
CA GLU A 165 -22.04 -14.88 22.72
C GLU A 165 -21.49 -14.66 21.31
N ARG A 166 -21.59 -15.67 20.44
CA ARG A 166 -21.16 -15.55 19.04
C ARG A 166 -22.08 -14.60 18.27
N ARG A 167 -21.69 -13.33 18.12
CA ARG A 167 -22.35 -12.40 17.20
C ARG A 167 -22.18 -12.88 15.76
N GLY A 168 -23.28 -12.99 15.02
CA GLY A 168 -23.32 -13.45 13.63
C GLY A 168 -22.77 -12.43 12.64
N HIS A 169 -21.45 -12.22 12.64
CA HIS A 169 -20.75 -11.42 11.63
C HIS A 169 -20.46 -12.25 10.39
N SER A 170 -20.32 -11.60 9.23
CA SER A 170 -20.02 -12.29 7.96
C SER A 170 -18.55 -12.76 7.83
N CYS A 171 -17.79 -12.71 8.92
CA CYS A 171 -16.34 -12.64 8.96
C CYS A 171 -15.80 -13.67 9.96
N TRP A 172 -14.66 -14.26 9.67
CA TRP A 172 -14.17 -15.43 10.39
C TRP A 172 -13.07 -15.06 11.39
N ALA A 173 -12.96 -15.82 12.47
CA ALA A 173 -11.98 -15.63 13.55
C ALA A 173 -11.84 -14.15 13.99
N VAL A 174 -12.96 -13.51 14.34
CA VAL A 174 -12.95 -12.13 14.86
C VAL A 174 -12.51 -12.14 16.32
N GLU A 175 -11.40 -11.47 16.62
CA GLU A 175 -10.79 -11.35 17.94
C GLU A 175 -10.79 -9.87 18.38
N ASP A 176 -11.55 -9.53 19.40
CA ASP A 176 -11.53 -8.19 20.04
C ASP A 176 -10.29 -8.03 20.95
N ASP A 177 -9.77 -6.80 21.06
CA ASP A 177 -8.54 -6.40 21.78
C ASP A 177 -7.23 -7.06 21.27
N PHE A 178 -7.14 -7.34 19.96
CA PHE A 178 -5.93 -7.83 19.29
C PHE A 178 -5.57 -7.06 18.00
N ASP A 179 -4.27 -6.83 17.78
CA ASP A 179 -3.67 -6.38 16.51
C ASP A 179 -2.96 -7.57 15.84
N TYR A 180 -3.11 -7.75 14.52
CA TYR A 180 -2.34 -8.73 13.75
C TYR A 180 -1.11 -8.02 13.15
N PRO A 181 0.09 -8.09 13.75
CA PRO A 181 1.23 -7.26 13.36
C PRO A 181 1.72 -7.52 11.93
N GLY A 182 2.37 -6.51 11.35
CA GLY A 182 3.01 -6.59 10.03
C GLY A 182 2.04 -6.59 8.84
N GLY A 183 2.57 -6.96 7.66
CA GLY A 183 1.79 -7.47 6.55
C GLY A 183 0.84 -6.53 5.80
N ASN A 184 0.84 -5.23 6.10
CA ASN A 184 -0.20 -4.31 5.65
C ASN A 184 -0.08 -4.00 4.14
N ILE A 185 -1.05 -4.45 3.34
CA ILE A 185 -1.26 -4.04 1.94
C ILE A 185 -1.65 -2.56 1.90
N ARG A 186 -2.59 -2.21 2.78
CA ARG A 186 -3.31 -0.93 2.74
C ARG A 186 -3.86 -0.59 4.12
N ILE A 187 -3.93 0.70 4.42
CA ILE A 187 -4.68 1.23 5.56
C ILE A 187 -5.78 2.13 5.01
N LEU A 188 -6.99 2.01 5.57
CA LEU A 188 -8.20 2.73 5.18
C LEU A 188 -8.69 3.58 6.35
N ASP A 189 -8.72 4.90 6.20
CA ASP A 189 -9.26 5.81 7.21
C ASP A 189 -10.79 5.92 7.10
N GLY A 190 -11.49 6.15 8.22
CA GLY A 190 -12.93 6.43 8.25
C GLY A 190 -13.80 5.16 8.15
N VAL A 191 -13.22 3.98 8.38
CA VAL A 191 -13.95 2.72 8.45
C VAL A 191 -14.59 2.64 9.84
N SER A 192 -15.92 2.69 9.89
CA SER A 192 -16.68 2.84 11.15
C SER A 192 -16.99 1.53 11.88
N SER A 193 -16.69 0.36 11.30
CA SER A 193 -16.92 -0.93 11.96
C SER A 193 -16.02 -2.06 11.46
N VAL A 194 -15.89 -3.06 12.31
CA VAL A 194 -15.26 -4.37 12.07
C VAL A 194 -15.82 -5.04 10.81
N ASP A 195 -17.15 -5.09 10.65
CA ASP A 195 -17.80 -5.64 9.45
C ASP A 195 -17.42 -4.90 8.16
N GLU A 196 -17.29 -3.57 8.21
CA GLU A 196 -16.87 -2.79 7.05
C GLU A 196 -15.39 -3.03 6.75
N CYS A 197 -14.52 -3.10 7.76
CA CYS A 197 -13.11 -3.45 7.56
C CYS A 197 -12.95 -4.83 6.89
N CYS A 198 -13.69 -5.82 7.37
CA CYS A 198 -13.78 -7.14 6.77
C CYS A 198 -14.30 -7.13 5.33
N LYS A 199 -15.35 -6.34 5.01
CA LYS A 199 -15.84 -6.17 3.63
C LYS A 199 -14.77 -5.59 2.71
N GLN A 200 -14.00 -4.61 3.17
CA GLN A 200 -12.90 -4.04 2.41
C GLN A 200 -11.77 -5.06 2.20
N CYS A 201 -11.51 -5.95 3.17
CA CYS A 201 -10.59 -7.08 2.98
C CYS A 201 -11.14 -8.10 1.95
N LYS A 202 -12.41 -8.48 2.01
CA LYS A 202 -13.06 -9.37 1.02
C LYS A 202 -12.99 -8.83 -0.42
N ALA A 203 -12.97 -7.51 -0.58
CA ALA A 203 -12.86 -6.85 -1.88
C ALA A 203 -11.41 -6.72 -2.39
N GLU A 204 -10.41 -6.86 -1.50
CA GLU A 204 -8.98 -6.75 -1.84
C GLU A 204 -8.39 -8.14 -2.09
N LYS A 205 -7.99 -8.41 -3.34
CA LYS A 205 -7.63 -9.76 -3.81
C LYS A 205 -6.46 -10.39 -3.06
N GLU A 206 -5.55 -9.56 -2.54
CA GLU A 206 -4.37 -10.00 -1.81
C GLU A 206 -4.59 -10.06 -0.28
N CYS A 207 -5.75 -9.61 0.21
CA CYS A 207 -6.05 -9.56 1.64
C CYS A 207 -6.37 -10.96 2.19
N ARG A 208 -5.62 -11.33 3.23
CA ARG A 208 -5.71 -12.61 3.95
C ARG A 208 -6.21 -12.43 5.37
N GLN A 209 -5.91 -11.30 5.98
CA GLN A 209 -6.37 -10.93 7.31
C GLN A 209 -6.47 -9.41 7.45
N TRP A 210 -7.18 -8.93 8.47
CA TRP A 210 -7.39 -7.50 8.70
C TRP A 210 -7.37 -7.16 10.19
N THR A 211 -7.15 -5.88 10.49
CA THR A 211 -7.31 -5.30 11.83
C THR A 211 -8.09 -3.99 11.70
N HIS A 212 -9.03 -3.74 12.60
CA HIS A 212 -9.82 -2.53 12.72
C HIS A 212 -9.49 -1.82 14.03
N ASP A 213 -9.08 -0.57 13.97
CA ASP A 213 -8.95 0.31 15.14
C ASP A 213 -10.25 1.09 15.31
N SER A 214 -10.97 0.77 16.38
CA SER A 214 -12.28 1.36 16.68
C SER A 214 -12.20 2.80 17.19
N GLY A 215 -11.04 3.22 17.71
CA GLY A 215 -10.80 4.57 18.24
C GLY A 215 -10.33 5.56 17.17
N GLU A 216 -9.41 5.14 16.29
CA GLU A 216 -8.98 5.93 15.13
C GLU A 216 -9.95 5.80 13.93
N GLY A 217 -10.84 4.80 13.93
CA GLY A 217 -11.70 4.48 12.80
C GLY A 217 -10.90 4.04 11.57
N SER A 218 -9.81 3.29 11.78
CA SER A 218 -8.89 2.87 10.71
C SER A 218 -8.91 1.35 10.51
N CYS A 219 -8.69 0.90 9.28
CA CYS A 219 -8.72 -0.51 8.91
C CYS A 219 -7.46 -0.89 8.15
N MET A 220 -6.67 -1.81 8.69
CA MET A 220 -5.44 -2.34 8.12
C MET A 220 -5.73 -3.65 7.38
N LEU A 221 -5.68 -3.63 6.05
CA LEU A 221 -5.79 -4.81 5.18
C LEU A 221 -4.42 -5.46 5.02
N LYS A 222 -4.29 -6.78 5.23
CA LYS A 222 -3.00 -7.46 5.35
C LYS A 222 -2.90 -8.72 4.47
N HIS A 223 -1.73 -8.95 3.86
CA HIS A 223 -1.43 -10.11 3.00
C HIS A 223 -0.60 -11.20 3.71
N GLN A 224 -0.15 -10.96 4.94
CA GLN A 224 0.83 -11.80 5.63
C GLN A 224 0.29 -13.20 5.94
N LEU A 225 1.05 -14.22 5.50
CA LEU A 225 0.77 -15.65 5.67
C LEU A 225 1.49 -16.23 6.91
N GLN A 226 1.66 -15.41 7.94
CA GLN A 226 2.14 -15.84 9.24
C GLN A 226 1.03 -15.51 10.25
N VAL A 227 0.62 -16.53 11.00
CA VAL A 227 -0.36 -16.38 12.08
C VAL A 227 0.35 -15.64 13.23
N GLY A 228 -0.05 -14.39 13.48
CA GLY A 228 0.50 -13.59 14.56
C GLY A 228 -0.51 -12.57 15.06
N ARG A 229 -0.54 -12.39 16.38
CA ARG A 229 -1.47 -11.51 17.09
C ARG A 229 -0.81 -10.97 18.35
N THR A 230 -1.04 -9.70 18.67
CA THR A 230 -0.54 -9.06 19.89
C THR A 230 -1.70 -8.43 20.67
N PRO A 231 -1.86 -8.68 21.98
CA PRO A 231 -2.92 -8.07 22.79
C PRO A 231 -2.81 -6.55 22.80
N LYS A 232 -3.88 -5.85 22.40
CA LYS A 232 -3.89 -4.39 22.24
C LYS A 232 -5.33 -3.86 22.25
N GLN A 233 -5.71 -3.23 23.37
CA GLN A 233 -7.07 -2.75 23.60
C GLN A 233 -7.58 -1.76 22.54
N GLY A 234 -8.85 -1.89 22.17
CA GLY A 234 -9.55 -1.01 21.23
C GLY A 234 -9.39 -1.38 19.74
N LEU A 235 -8.58 -2.42 19.44
CA LEU A 235 -8.45 -2.97 18.09
C LEU A 235 -9.10 -4.36 18.02
N ALA A 236 -9.80 -4.64 16.92
CA ALA A 236 -10.33 -5.97 16.63
C ALA A 236 -9.68 -6.51 15.36
N SER A 237 -9.28 -7.77 15.33
CA SER A 237 -8.66 -8.42 14.16
C SER A 237 -9.48 -9.61 13.67
N GLY A 238 -9.22 -10.06 12.45
CA GLY A 238 -9.86 -11.26 11.91
C GLY A 238 -9.65 -11.48 10.42
N LEU A 239 -10.48 -12.33 9.83
CA LEU A 239 -10.31 -12.85 8.47
C LEU A 239 -11.47 -12.47 7.54
N PRO A 240 -11.22 -12.33 6.22
CA PRO A 240 -12.27 -12.09 5.23
C PRO A 240 -13.15 -13.32 4.99
N GLY A 241 -12.76 -14.49 5.47
CA GLY A 241 -13.49 -15.77 5.34
C GLY A 241 -12.73 -16.87 6.09
N HIS A 242 -13.21 -18.11 6.00
CA HIS A 242 -12.56 -19.29 6.58
C HIS A 242 -11.08 -19.34 6.18
N ASP A 243 -10.18 -19.64 7.12
CA ASP A 243 -8.77 -19.82 6.76
C ASP A 243 -8.63 -21.16 6.00
N GLY A 244 -8.11 -21.08 4.78
CA GLY A 244 -7.78 -22.24 3.95
C GLY A 244 -6.27 -22.34 3.69
N THR A 245 -5.47 -21.55 4.40
CA THR A 245 -4.03 -21.47 4.21
C THR A 245 -3.37 -22.72 4.77
N SER A 246 -2.62 -23.45 3.94
CA SER A 246 -1.75 -24.52 4.41
C SER A 246 -0.37 -23.99 4.81
N TYR A 247 0.09 -24.43 5.96
CA TYR A 247 1.35 -24.09 6.59
C TYR A 247 2.23 -25.34 6.76
N LEU A 248 3.53 -25.19 6.60
CA LEU A 248 4.51 -26.07 7.25
C LEU A 248 4.62 -25.61 8.71
N ILE A 249 4.38 -26.50 9.67
CA ILE A 249 4.53 -26.21 11.11
C ILE A 249 5.95 -26.61 11.52
N LYS A 250 6.85 -25.63 11.63
CA LYS A 250 8.28 -25.84 11.82
C LYS A 250 8.72 -25.61 13.26
N SER A 251 9.41 -26.58 13.87
CA SER A 251 10.05 -26.43 15.18
C SER A 251 11.30 -25.54 15.09
N ALA A 252 11.66 -24.86 16.18
CA ALA A 252 12.94 -24.16 16.31
C ALA A 252 14.16 -25.11 16.16
N LEU A 253 13.98 -26.41 16.39
CA LEU A 253 14.98 -27.44 16.12
C LEU A 253 15.25 -27.67 14.62
N GLY A 254 14.48 -27.05 13.73
CA GLY A 254 14.69 -27.06 12.27
C GLY A 254 13.85 -28.08 11.49
N GLU A 255 13.17 -28.98 12.19
CA GLU A 255 12.28 -30.03 11.67
C GLU A 255 10.83 -29.52 11.51
N CYS A 256 10.02 -30.19 10.69
CA CYS A 256 8.60 -29.89 10.49
C CYS A 256 7.70 -31.00 11.05
N LEU A 257 6.48 -30.63 11.45
CA LEU A 257 5.44 -31.54 11.93
C LEU A 257 4.91 -32.41 10.78
N ASP A 258 4.94 -33.72 10.95
CA ASP A 258 4.63 -34.70 9.91
C ASP A 258 3.62 -35.72 10.42
N ALA A 259 2.45 -35.79 9.76
CA ALA A 259 1.35 -36.68 10.14
C ALA A 259 1.75 -38.17 10.04
N GLY A 260 2.66 -38.50 9.12
CA GLY A 260 3.18 -39.83 8.87
C GLY A 260 2.15 -40.86 8.37
N ALA A 261 2.64 -41.93 7.74
CA ALA A 261 1.81 -43.06 7.32
C ALA A 261 1.39 -44.00 8.48
N ALA A 262 1.80 -43.70 9.72
CA ALA A 262 1.57 -44.57 10.89
C ALA A 262 1.56 -43.84 12.25
N ASN A 263 2.31 -42.74 12.43
CA ASN A 263 2.34 -41.93 13.65
C ASN A 263 2.75 -40.49 13.35
N LEU A 264 2.22 -39.55 14.14
CA LEU A 264 2.65 -38.15 14.18
C LEU A 264 4.09 -38.03 14.72
N HIS A 265 4.94 -37.29 14.03
CA HIS A 265 6.36 -37.11 14.38
C HIS A 265 6.89 -35.75 13.85
N THR A 266 8.15 -35.43 14.14
CA THR A 266 8.89 -34.37 13.42
C THR A 266 9.91 -34.98 12.46
N SER A 267 10.02 -34.41 11.26
CA SER A 267 10.88 -34.88 10.16
C SER A 267 11.50 -33.71 9.38
N SER A 268 12.23 -34.00 8.30
CA SER A 268 12.76 -32.95 7.42
C SER A 268 11.64 -32.21 6.70
N CYS A 269 11.71 -30.88 6.67
CA CYS A 269 10.69 -30.02 6.07
C CYS A 269 10.57 -30.20 4.55
N GLU A 270 9.48 -30.82 4.11
CA GLU A 270 9.10 -31.00 2.71
C GLU A 270 7.61 -30.67 2.52
N PRO A 271 7.20 -29.88 1.50
CA PRO A 271 5.80 -29.47 1.29
C PRO A 271 4.92 -30.60 0.71
N SER A 272 4.86 -31.73 1.41
CA SER A 272 3.99 -32.88 1.12
C SER A 272 2.65 -32.77 1.86
N ASP A 273 1.62 -33.45 1.38
CA ASP A 273 0.28 -33.42 2.00
C ASP A 273 0.25 -33.98 3.45
N MET A 274 1.33 -34.63 3.92
CA MET A 274 1.52 -35.09 5.29
C MET A 274 2.13 -34.04 6.24
N GLN A 275 2.84 -33.04 5.71
CA GLN A 275 3.40 -31.91 6.48
C GLN A 275 2.66 -30.60 6.27
N LEU A 276 1.63 -30.59 5.41
CA LEU A 276 0.80 -29.43 5.14
C LEU A 276 -0.43 -29.43 6.05
N TRP A 277 -0.40 -28.50 7.01
CA TRP A 277 -1.42 -28.32 8.02
C TRP A 277 -2.20 -27.03 7.77
N VAL A 278 -3.52 -27.07 7.87
CA VAL A 278 -4.34 -25.86 8.02
C VAL A 278 -4.54 -25.63 9.51
N TYR A 279 -4.46 -24.37 9.94
CA TYR A 279 -4.86 -23.97 11.29
C TYR A 279 -6.09 -23.08 11.19
N ASP A 280 -7.24 -23.60 11.61
CA ASP A 280 -8.45 -22.79 11.71
C ASP A 280 -8.50 -22.07 13.06
N ARG A 281 -8.30 -20.75 13.02
CA ARG A 281 -8.45 -19.85 14.17
C ARG A 281 -9.89 -19.75 14.70
N GLY A 282 -10.90 -20.13 13.91
CA GLY A 282 -12.32 -20.06 14.29
C GLY A 282 -12.79 -21.22 15.17
N THR A 283 -12.26 -22.43 14.96
CA THR A 283 -12.49 -23.61 15.82
C THR A 283 -11.35 -23.89 16.79
N GLY A 284 -10.13 -23.47 16.44
CA GLY A 284 -8.88 -23.85 17.10
C GLY A 284 -8.26 -25.13 16.51
N GLU A 285 -8.85 -25.73 15.47
CA GLU A 285 -8.38 -27.02 14.94
C GLU A 285 -7.14 -26.85 14.06
N ILE A 286 -6.11 -27.67 14.33
CA ILE A 286 -4.96 -27.88 13.43
C ILE A 286 -5.22 -29.21 12.71
N TYR A 287 -5.34 -29.21 11.38
CA TYR A 287 -5.63 -30.42 10.61
C TYR A 287 -4.76 -30.56 9.37
N SER A 288 -4.38 -31.81 9.06
CA SER A 288 -3.63 -32.11 7.85
C SER A 288 -4.50 -31.88 6.61
N LYS A 289 -3.87 -31.62 5.46
CA LYS A 289 -4.55 -31.42 4.18
C LYS A 289 -5.41 -32.63 3.73
N HIS A 290 -5.21 -33.80 4.32
CA HIS A 290 -6.05 -34.99 4.16
C HIS A 290 -7.28 -35.05 5.11
N GLY A 291 -7.56 -34.00 5.87
CA GLY A 291 -8.79 -33.86 6.67
C GLY A 291 -8.76 -34.53 8.05
N SER A 292 -7.56 -34.76 8.61
CA SER A 292 -7.39 -35.35 9.95
C SER A 292 -6.82 -34.32 10.94
N CYS A 293 -7.50 -34.12 12.07
CA CYS A 293 -7.18 -33.16 13.11
C CYS A 293 -6.12 -33.67 14.10
N LEU A 294 -5.28 -32.74 14.56
CA LEU A 294 -4.30 -32.90 15.63
C LEU A 294 -5.03 -33.07 16.98
N ASP A 295 -4.73 -34.15 17.70
CA ASP A 295 -5.58 -34.69 18.76
C ASP A 295 -4.76 -35.04 20.02
N THR A 296 -5.21 -34.58 21.19
CA THR A 296 -4.60 -34.89 22.49
C THR A 296 -5.18 -36.17 23.07
N SER A 297 -4.53 -37.32 22.83
CA SER A 297 -5.05 -38.62 23.29
C SER A 297 -4.99 -38.84 24.81
N ARG A 298 -4.18 -38.04 25.51
CA ARG A 298 -4.19 -37.84 26.97
C ARG A 298 -3.90 -36.35 27.22
N HIS A 299 -4.71 -35.68 28.02
CA HIS A 299 -4.66 -34.21 28.16
C HIS A 299 -3.75 -33.70 29.31
N SER A 300 -2.83 -34.54 29.80
CA SER A 300 -1.92 -34.24 30.92
C SER A 300 -0.47 -34.13 30.45
N GLU A 301 0.43 -33.67 31.33
CA GLU A 301 1.89 -33.80 31.17
C GLU A 301 2.31 -35.20 30.68
N GLY A 302 3.19 -35.28 29.68
CA GLY A 302 3.58 -36.54 29.04
C GLY A 302 2.44 -37.21 28.24
N GLY A 303 1.39 -36.47 27.91
CA GLY A 303 0.29 -36.94 27.07
C GLY A 303 0.71 -37.11 25.61
N ASP A 304 0.26 -38.17 24.95
CA ASP A 304 0.61 -38.43 23.55
C ASP A 304 -0.27 -37.59 22.61
N VAL A 305 0.36 -36.87 21.69
CA VAL A 305 -0.35 -36.14 20.61
C VAL A 305 -0.33 -36.99 19.35
N ILE A 306 -1.47 -37.07 18.65
CA ILE A 306 -1.70 -37.92 17.48
C ILE A 306 -2.56 -37.18 16.44
N VAL A 307 -2.94 -37.85 15.35
CA VAL A 307 -3.91 -37.34 14.37
C VAL A 307 -5.12 -38.28 14.32
N ARG A 308 -6.34 -37.73 14.22
CA ARG A 308 -7.62 -38.46 14.13
C ARG A 308 -8.59 -37.76 13.17
N ALA A 309 -9.75 -38.36 12.92
CA ALA A 309 -10.85 -37.65 12.26
C ALA A 309 -11.24 -36.40 13.07
N CYS A 310 -11.50 -35.28 12.39
CA CYS A 310 -11.95 -34.05 13.03
C CYS A 310 -13.32 -34.22 13.68
N SER A 311 -13.50 -33.65 14.87
CA SER A 311 -14.71 -33.87 15.67
C SER A 311 -15.87 -32.94 15.26
N PRO A 312 -17.00 -33.48 14.75
CA PRO A 312 -18.13 -32.66 14.30
C PRO A 312 -18.85 -31.90 15.43
N ARG A 313 -18.45 -32.09 16.70
CA ARG A 313 -18.95 -31.36 17.87
C ARG A 313 -17.92 -30.36 18.44
N ASN A 314 -16.88 -29.98 17.69
CA ASN A 314 -15.84 -29.00 18.09
C ASN A 314 -15.21 -29.35 19.46
N SER A 315 -14.67 -30.57 19.56
CA SER A 315 -14.23 -31.13 20.85
C SER A 315 -12.90 -30.54 21.33
N GLN A 316 -12.86 -30.12 22.61
CA GLN A 316 -11.71 -29.47 23.23
C GLN A 316 -10.37 -30.21 23.02
N HIS A 317 -10.35 -31.54 22.98
CA HIS A 317 -9.12 -32.32 22.79
C HIS A 317 -8.45 -32.16 21.40
N GLN A 318 -9.13 -31.54 20.43
CA GLN A 318 -8.58 -31.17 19.12
C GLN A 318 -8.40 -29.64 18.94
N GLN A 319 -8.60 -28.85 20.00
CA GLN A 319 -8.47 -27.39 19.99
C GLN A 319 -7.10 -26.93 20.47
N TRP A 320 -6.49 -26.05 19.66
CA TRP A 320 -5.14 -25.54 19.81
C TRP A 320 -5.09 -24.01 19.62
N GLU A 321 -4.19 -23.39 20.38
CA GLU A 321 -3.93 -21.96 20.37
C GLU A 321 -2.46 -21.74 19.99
N PHE A 322 -2.20 -21.10 18.85
CA PHE A 322 -0.85 -20.62 18.52
C PHE A 322 -0.67 -19.17 18.97
N ASP A 323 0.37 -18.93 19.76
CA ASP A 323 0.85 -17.59 20.10
C ASP A 323 2.17 -17.31 19.38
N SER A 324 2.21 -16.26 18.56
CA SER A 324 3.40 -15.82 17.84
C SER A 324 4.49 -15.25 18.74
N ASP A 325 4.13 -14.66 19.88
CA ASP A 325 5.05 -13.90 20.72
C ASP A 325 5.83 -14.81 21.68
N SER A 326 5.19 -15.89 22.18
CA SER A 326 5.89 -16.98 22.86
C SER A 326 6.36 -18.10 21.92
N ARG A 327 5.82 -18.17 20.69
CA ARG A 327 6.00 -19.27 19.71
C ARG A 327 5.49 -20.64 20.18
N LEU A 328 4.61 -20.66 21.17
CA LEU A 328 4.04 -21.88 21.72
C LEU A 328 2.74 -22.27 20.98
N ILE A 329 2.56 -23.57 20.75
CA ILE A 329 1.26 -24.17 20.39
C ILE A 329 0.69 -24.78 21.66
N ARG A 330 -0.35 -24.19 22.24
CA ARG A 330 -1.01 -24.63 23.47
C ARG A 330 -2.26 -25.44 23.15
N SER A 331 -2.49 -26.53 23.86
CA SER A 331 -3.78 -27.23 23.86
C SER A 331 -4.81 -26.49 24.71
N SER A 332 -6.10 -26.64 24.43
CA SER A 332 -7.22 -26.14 25.26
C SER A 332 -7.13 -26.52 26.75
N HIS A 333 -6.40 -27.60 27.08
CA HIS A 333 -6.19 -28.11 28.43
C HIS A 333 -4.97 -27.49 29.14
N GLY A 334 -4.33 -26.48 28.54
CA GLY A 334 -3.31 -25.63 29.17
C GLY A 334 -1.86 -25.99 28.84
N HIS A 335 -1.56 -27.27 28.58
CA HIS A 335 -0.22 -27.76 28.22
C HIS A 335 0.13 -27.48 26.75
N CYS A 336 1.42 -27.37 26.44
CA CYS A 336 1.97 -27.04 25.12
C CYS A 336 2.52 -28.25 24.36
N LEU A 337 2.51 -28.15 23.03
CA LEU A 337 3.07 -29.13 22.10
C LEU A 337 4.61 -29.12 22.18
N SER A 338 5.20 -30.28 22.47
CA SER A 338 6.65 -30.46 22.69
C SER A 338 7.20 -31.64 21.88
N VAL A 339 8.46 -31.54 21.43
CA VAL A 339 9.19 -32.61 20.74
C VAL A 339 10.01 -33.44 21.72
N THR A 340 9.48 -34.60 22.12
CA THR A 340 10.20 -35.56 22.97
C THR A 340 11.07 -36.49 22.13
N ARG A 341 12.36 -36.61 22.49
CA ARG A 341 13.34 -37.51 21.85
C ARG A 341 13.79 -38.63 22.79
N HIS A 342 13.76 -39.87 22.32
CA HIS A 342 14.21 -41.04 23.07
C HIS A 342 15.30 -41.81 22.29
N GLY A 343 16.55 -41.38 22.46
CA GLY A 343 17.72 -41.94 21.77
C GLY A 343 17.87 -41.41 20.33
N ASN A 344 18.58 -42.17 19.49
CA ASN A 344 18.89 -41.79 18.10
C ASN A 344 17.71 -42.11 17.15
N LYS A 345 16.53 -41.56 17.42
CA LYS A 345 15.33 -41.68 16.57
C LYS A 345 14.49 -40.41 16.57
N ASP A 346 13.56 -40.39 15.64
CA ASP A 346 12.70 -39.28 15.22
C ASP A 346 11.92 -38.66 16.39
N GLY A 347 11.64 -37.35 16.31
CA GLY A 347 10.96 -36.62 17.38
C GLY A 347 9.48 -37.01 17.49
N ARG A 348 9.05 -37.43 18.68
CA ARG A 348 7.63 -37.75 18.95
C ARG A 348 6.96 -36.60 19.69
N LEU A 349 5.72 -36.30 19.33
CA LEU A 349 4.98 -35.19 19.90
C LEU A 349 4.31 -35.58 21.22
N SER A 350 4.49 -34.74 22.24
CA SER A 350 3.85 -34.88 23.54
C SER A 350 3.37 -33.53 24.08
N LEU A 351 2.42 -33.56 25.02
CA LEU A 351 2.08 -32.41 25.84
C LEU A 351 3.09 -32.23 26.98
N SER A 352 3.54 -30.99 27.18
CA SER A 352 4.30 -30.58 28.36
C SER A 352 3.95 -29.18 28.86
N ASP A 353 4.24 -28.89 30.13
CA ASP A 353 4.15 -27.56 30.73
C ASP A 353 4.87 -26.50 29.88
N CYS A 354 4.16 -25.40 29.63
CA CYS A 354 4.52 -24.37 28.65
C CYS A 354 5.70 -23.50 29.11
N ASP A 355 6.88 -23.72 28.54
CA ASP A 355 8.10 -22.95 28.80
C ASP A 355 8.71 -22.44 27.49
N LYS A 356 8.54 -21.14 27.22
CA LYS A 356 9.08 -20.46 26.04
C LYS A 356 10.61 -20.32 26.00
N SER A 357 11.33 -20.88 26.97
CA SER A 357 12.80 -21.02 26.92
C SER A 357 13.27 -22.36 26.33
N LYS A 358 12.33 -23.24 25.96
CA LYS A 358 12.57 -24.60 25.44
C LYS A 358 12.44 -24.65 23.92
N ASP A 359 13.55 -24.74 23.19
CA ASP A 359 13.52 -24.87 21.72
C ASP A 359 12.68 -26.07 21.25
N GLU A 360 12.57 -27.12 22.07
CA GLU A 360 11.72 -28.29 21.86
C GLU A 360 10.19 -28.00 21.91
N GLN A 361 9.77 -26.81 22.41
CA GLN A 361 8.38 -26.33 22.43
C GLN A 361 8.10 -25.15 21.48
N LEU A 362 9.11 -24.62 20.78
CA LEU A 362 8.95 -23.42 19.94
C LEU A 362 8.63 -23.79 18.48
N TRP A 363 7.58 -23.17 17.94
CA TRP A 363 7.01 -23.47 16.63
C TRP A 363 6.84 -22.21 15.75
N LYS A 364 6.81 -22.40 14.43
CA LYS A 364 6.57 -21.37 13.43
C LYS A 364 5.64 -21.91 12.33
N MET A 365 4.51 -21.23 12.12
CA MET A 365 3.62 -21.47 10.98
C MET A 365 4.22 -20.81 9.71
N VAL A 366 4.55 -21.59 8.69
CA VAL A 366 5.16 -21.10 7.43
C VAL A 366 4.25 -21.37 6.25
N GLY A 367 3.56 -20.35 5.73
CA GLY A 367 2.60 -20.48 4.63
C GLY A 367 3.23 -20.89 3.29
N LEU A 368 2.54 -21.74 2.53
CA LEU A 368 3.03 -22.38 1.30
C LEU A 368 3.60 -21.45 0.21
N ALA A 369 3.19 -20.19 0.14
CA ALA A 369 3.72 -19.24 -0.85
C ALA A 369 5.22 -18.92 -0.66
N MET A 370 5.84 -19.39 0.43
CA MET A 370 7.28 -19.35 0.66
C MET A 370 7.98 -20.71 0.45
N ALA A 371 7.23 -21.80 0.24
CA ALA A 371 7.77 -23.16 0.28
C ALA A 371 8.30 -23.69 -1.07
N GLU A 372 7.82 -23.15 -2.20
CA GLU A 372 8.31 -23.56 -3.53
C GLU A 372 9.80 -23.21 -3.77
N GLU A 373 10.40 -22.32 -2.96
CA GLU A 373 11.84 -22.02 -2.98
C GLU A 373 12.65 -22.76 -1.89
N MET A 374 12.02 -23.63 -1.08
CA MET A 374 12.67 -24.31 0.06
C MET A 374 12.35 -25.81 0.13
N GLY A 375 12.86 -26.61 -0.82
CA GLY A 375 12.69 -28.07 -0.76
C GLY A 375 13.40 -28.91 -1.82
N SER A 376 14.74 -29.01 -1.78
CA SER A 376 15.47 -30.24 -2.19
C SER A 376 16.97 -30.17 -1.86
N SER A 377 17.39 -30.82 -0.77
CA SER A 377 18.77 -31.31 -0.60
C SER A 377 18.82 -32.36 0.49
N ALA A 378 18.79 -33.64 0.10
CA ALA A 378 19.06 -34.77 0.99
C ALA A 378 20.38 -35.45 0.58
N ASP A 379 21.07 -35.94 1.61
CA ASP A 379 22.11 -36.97 1.63
C ASP A 379 23.51 -36.77 1.01
N VAL A 380 24.42 -36.45 1.94
CA VAL A 380 25.69 -37.16 2.24
C VAL A 380 26.84 -37.13 1.22
N ASP A 381 27.92 -36.45 1.61
CA ASP A 381 29.28 -36.66 1.09
C ASP A 381 29.81 -38.06 1.44
N ALA A 382 30.31 -38.79 0.43
CA ALA A 382 31.20 -39.93 0.61
C ALA A 382 32.26 -39.94 -0.52
N ASP A 383 33.51 -39.65 -0.16
CA ASP A 383 34.65 -39.58 -1.08
C ASP A 383 35.19 -40.99 -1.44
N PHE A 384 35.48 -41.22 -2.73
CA PHE A 384 36.72 -41.79 -3.31
C PHE A 384 36.50 -42.42 -4.71
N GLY A 385 37.42 -42.19 -5.65
CA GLY A 385 37.83 -43.23 -6.61
C GLY A 385 37.38 -43.21 -8.09
N SER A 386 38.03 -42.37 -8.90
CA SER A 386 38.60 -42.70 -10.24
C SER A 386 37.76 -43.27 -11.44
N GLU A 387 37.90 -42.55 -12.57
CA GLU A 387 38.00 -43.00 -13.98
C GLU A 387 36.78 -43.44 -14.85
N GLN A 388 36.54 -42.63 -15.90
CA GLN A 388 36.00 -42.95 -17.25
C GLN A 388 34.52 -43.44 -17.35
N LYS A 389 33.71 -43.13 -18.38
CA LYS A 389 33.98 -42.64 -19.75
C LYS A 389 32.71 -42.04 -20.42
N SER A 390 32.90 -41.04 -21.29
CA SER A 390 32.11 -40.74 -22.52
C SER A 390 30.58 -40.43 -22.47
N GLY A 391 30.23 -39.19 -22.85
CA GLY A 391 28.89 -38.78 -23.34
C GLY A 391 27.95 -38.20 -22.27
N ASN A 392 27.02 -37.30 -22.58
CA ASN A 392 26.66 -36.63 -23.85
C ASN A 392 26.21 -35.17 -23.60
N SER A 393 26.00 -34.40 -24.67
CA SER A 393 25.66 -32.96 -24.66
C SER A 393 24.49 -32.55 -23.74
N THR A 394 24.70 -31.50 -22.94
CA THR A 394 23.71 -30.44 -22.68
C THR A 394 24.44 -29.13 -22.35
N THR A 395 23.86 -27.98 -22.72
CA THR A 395 24.43 -26.65 -22.47
C THR A 395 24.15 -26.18 -21.05
N ALA A 396 25.18 -26.05 -20.22
CA ALA A 396 25.04 -25.54 -18.86
C ALA A 396 24.58 -24.06 -18.85
N ARG A 397 23.44 -23.79 -18.22
CA ARG A 397 23.01 -22.42 -17.85
C ARG A 397 23.53 -22.14 -16.44
N PRO A 398 24.24 -21.03 -16.18
CA PRO A 398 24.96 -20.84 -14.93
C PRO A 398 24.03 -20.69 -13.72
N SER A 399 24.40 -21.30 -12.60
CA SER A 399 23.71 -21.13 -11.31
C SER A 399 23.83 -19.69 -10.83
N ARG A 400 22.68 -19.09 -10.48
CA ARG A 400 22.62 -17.69 -10.05
C ARG A 400 22.76 -17.62 -8.54
N ALA A 401 23.94 -17.23 -8.06
CA ALA A 401 24.15 -16.89 -6.66
C ALA A 401 23.13 -15.84 -6.17
N PRO A 402 22.80 -15.78 -4.85
CA PRO A 402 21.95 -14.74 -4.30
C PRO A 402 22.45 -13.36 -4.75
N LYS A 403 21.54 -12.55 -5.28
CA LYS A 403 21.89 -11.31 -5.99
C LYS A 403 22.61 -10.38 -5.01
N LYS A 404 23.91 -10.15 -5.21
CA LYS A 404 24.65 -9.14 -4.44
C LYS A 404 24.09 -7.76 -4.77
N ASN A 405 23.15 -7.28 -3.97
CA ASN A 405 22.69 -5.91 -4.06
C ASN A 405 23.90 -4.97 -3.78
N PRO A 406 24.26 -4.06 -4.70
CA PRO A 406 25.44 -3.21 -4.53
C PRO A 406 25.21 -2.07 -3.54
N ILE A 407 23.94 -1.74 -3.26
CA ILE A 407 23.54 -0.59 -2.44
C ILE A 407 23.12 -1.03 -1.04
N PHE A 408 22.18 -1.97 -0.94
CA PHE A 408 21.60 -2.42 0.34
C PHE A 408 22.29 -3.69 0.86
N LYS A 409 22.50 -3.78 2.17
CA LYS A 409 23.17 -4.94 2.79
C LYS A 409 22.80 -5.10 4.26
N ILE A 410 22.46 -6.33 4.66
CA ILE A 410 22.35 -6.71 6.08
C ILE A 410 23.76 -6.90 6.68
N ILE A 411 24.04 -6.30 7.84
CA ILE A 411 25.28 -6.53 8.59
C ILE A 411 25.04 -7.43 9.82
N LYS A 412 25.96 -8.38 10.05
CA LYS A 412 25.92 -9.35 11.16
C LYS A 412 26.94 -9.06 12.28
N LYS A 413 27.52 -7.85 12.29
CA LYS A 413 28.41 -7.29 13.33
C LYS A 413 28.62 -5.80 13.07
N GLY A 414 28.96 -5.04 14.11
CA GLY A 414 29.37 -3.63 13.99
C GLY A 414 28.25 -2.67 13.56
N THR A 415 28.62 -1.43 13.25
CA THR A 415 27.73 -0.37 12.74
C THR A 415 27.72 -0.32 11.21
N CYS A 416 26.76 0.41 10.63
CA CYS A 416 26.78 0.67 9.18
C CYS A 416 28.02 1.50 8.78
N GLU A 417 28.43 2.46 9.60
CA GLU A 417 29.62 3.30 9.35
C GLU A 417 30.90 2.45 9.33
N GLU A 418 31.05 1.52 10.29
CA GLU A 418 32.14 0.53 10.33
C GLU A 418 32.15 -0.41 9.13
N ALA A 419 30.99 -0.63 8.49
CA ALA A 419 30.86 -1.41 7.27
C ALA A 419 31.13 -0.60 5.97
N GLY A 420 31.45 0.69 6.07
CA GLY A 420 31.60 1.60 4.93
C GLY A 420 30.28 1.91 4.24
N MET A 421 29.21 2.08 5.03
CA MET A 421 27.82 2.27 4.61
C MET A 421 27.11 3.24 5.58
N HIS A 422 25.83 3.52 5.35
CA HIS A 422 25.00 4.39 6.18
C HIS A 422 23.80 3.63 6.76
N PRO A 423 23.32 4.00 7.97
CA PRO A 423 22.05 3.50 8.48
C PRO A 423 20.90 4.04 7.63
N ILE A 424 19.83 3.25 7.50
CA ILE A 424 18.65 3.64 6.71
C ILE A 424 17.66 4.37 7.62
N MET A 425 17.60 5.69 7.46
CA MET A 425 16.89 6.61 8.37
C MET A 425 15.46 6.96 7.96
N THR A 426 14.88 6.30 6.95
CA THR A 426 13.45 6.44 6.61
C THR A 426 12.75 5.10 6.47
N LYS A 427 11.46 5.08 6.81
CA LYS A 427 10.59 3.89 6.65
C LYS A 427 10.55 3.44 5.19
N VAL A 428 10.40 4.39 4.26
CA VAL A 428 10.31 4.14 2.81
C VAL A 428 11.56 3.44 2.27
N THR A 429 12.76 3.92 2.63
CA THR A 429 14.01 3.26 2.20
C THR A 429 14.19 1.91 2.90
N CYS A 430 13.74 1.73 4.14
CA CYS A 430 13.82 0.46 4.86
C CYS A 430 12.98 -0.63 4.16
N GLU A 431 11.75 -0.28 3.76
CA GLU A 431 10.82 -1.18 3.07
C GLU A 431 11.26 -1.48 1.63
N HIS A 432 11.79 -0.50 0.92
CA HIS A 432 12.38 -0.70 -0.40
C HIS A 432 13.66 -1.55 -0.34
N ALA A 433 14.52 -1.34 0.66
CA ALA A 433 15.70 -2.17 0.90
C ALA A 433 15.32 -3.63 1.18
N ALA A 434 14.26 -3.86 1.97
CA ALA A 434 13.76 -5.22 2.23
C ALA A 434 13.25 -5.91 0.95
N ARG A 435 12.51 -5.22 0.09
CA ARG A 435 12.09 -5.75 -1.22
C ARG A 435 13.29 -6.08 -2.12
N LEU A 436 14.28 -5.18 -2.22
CA LEU A 436 15.50 -5.40 -3.03
C LEU A 436 16.54 -6.33 -2.37
N LEU A 437 16.28 -6.80 -1.16
CA LEU A 437 17.03 -7.85 -0.46
C LEU A 437 16.24 -9.16 -0.38
N GLU A 438 15.04 -9.22 -0.99
CA GLU A 438 14.20 -10.43 -1.09
C GLU A 438 13.84 -10.99 0.31
N LEU A 439 13.48 -10.10 1.24
CA LEU A 439 13.16 -10.43 2.64
C LEU A 439 11.67 -10.75 2.86
N ALA A 440 11.39 -11.60 3.86
CA ALA A 440 10.05 -12.10 4.17
C ALA A 440 9.08 -11.00 4.64
N ASP A 441 9.51 -10.16 5.58
CA ASP A 441 8.81 -8.93 5.94
C ASP A 441 9.37 -7.74 5.14
N THR A 442 8.48 -6.98 4.51
CA THR A 442 8.81 -5.77 3.75
C THR A 442 8.08 -4.52 4.26
N TRP A 443 7.47 -4.59 5.46
CA TRP A 443 6.79 -3.48 6.12
C TRP A 443 7.50 -3.08 7.43
N ALA A 444 8.13 -1.91 7.44
CA ALA A 444 9.06 -1.53 8.50
C ALA A 444 8.34 -0.99 9.74
N THR A 445 8.40 -1.74 10.84
CA THR A 445 7.77 -1.40 12.13
C THR A 445 8.63 -0.40 12.91
N PRO A 446 8.17 0.84 13.15
CA PRO A 446 8.96 1.86 13.83
C PRO A 446 9.03 1.61 15.35
N THR A 447 10.19 1.87 15.95
CA THR A 447 10.36 1.82 17.41
C THR A 447 11.16 3.01 17.93
N ASN A 448 10.66 3.63 19.00
CA ASN A 448 11.30 4.75 19.70
C ASN A 448 12.14 4.30 20.91
N ASN A 449 12.38 2.99 21.07
CA ASN A 449 13.22 2.46 22.15
C ASN A 449 14.71 2.74 21.86
N VAL A 450 15.34 3.55 22.72
CA VAL A 450 16.75 3.97 22.67
C VAL A 450 17.74 2.81 22.55
N GLU A 451 17.41 1.62 23.07
CA GLU A 451 18.32 0.48 23.03
C GLU A 451 18.50 -0.11 21.64
N ARG A 452 17.53 0.09 20.74
CA ARG A 452 17.47 -0.57 19.43
C ARG A 452 18.45 0.04 18.42
N PRO A 453 18.86 -0.71 17.38
CA PRO A 453 19.79 -0.20 16.36
C PRO A 453 19.31 1.08 15.67
N GLU A 454 20.26 1.83 15.11
CA GLU A 454 19.97 3.03 14.33
C GLU A 454 19.32 2.69 12.99
N GLY A 455 18.13 3.25 12.73
CA GLY A 455 17.43 3.05 11.46
C GLY A 455 16.95 1.61 11.25
N CYS A 456 16.91 1.18 10.00
CA CYS A 456 16.39 -0.12 9.57
C CYS A 456 17.19 -1.32 10.09
N TYR A 457 16.53 -2.34 10.63
CA TYR A 457 17.14 -3.61 11.02
C TYR A 457 16.16 -4.80 10.94
N MET A 458 16.67 -5.99 10.64
CA MET A 458 15.91 -7.24 10.80
C MET A 458 15.95 -7.72 12.25
N PHE A 459 14.80 -8.05 12.81
CA PHE A 459 14.66 -8.74 14.09
C PHE A 459 14.36 -10.23 13.87
N GLU A 460 15.12 -11.10 14.54
CA GLU A 460 15.08 -12.57 14.43
C GLU A 460 15.22 -13.11 12.98
N MET A 461 15.79 -12.29 12.09
CA MET A 461 15.90 -12.50 10.63
C MET A 461 14.59 -12.49 9.84
N ASP A 462 13.42 -12.50 10.49
CA ASP A 462 12.09 -12.56 9.85
C ASP A 462 11.33 -11.23 9.83
N MET A 463 11.45 -10.39 10.87
CA MET A 463 10.67 -9.14 11.01
C MET A 463 11.46 -7.89 10.65
N LEU A 464 10.83 -6.93 9.95
CA LEU A 464 11.44 -5.67 9.55
C LEU A 464 11.11 -4.54 10.56
N TRP A 465 12.14 -3.98 11.19
CA TRP A 465 12.01 -2.94 12.21
C TRP A 465 12.83 -1.70 11.86
N MET A 466 12.50 -0.57 12.49
CA MET A 466 13.20 0.69 12.31
C MET A 466 13.35 1.46 13.62
N GLY A 467 14.58 1.64 14.11
CA GLY A 467 14.89 2.52 15.24
C GLY A 467 14.79 3.99 14.83
N ILE A 468 13.78 4.71 15.32
CA ILE A 468 13.50 6.12 15.01
C ILE A 468 13.97 7.10 16.11
N ASN A 469 14.55 6.61 17.21
CA ASN A 469 15.00 7.47 18.30
C ASN A 469 16.37 8.09 17.97
N PRO A 470 16.56 9.43 18.04
CA PRO A 470 17.87 10.06 17.81
C PRO A 470 18.99 9.56 18.75
N LYS A 471 18.65 9.05 19.95
CA LYS A 471 19.60 8.45 20.89
C LYS A 471 20.02 7.00 20.53
N SER A 472 19.47 6.43 19.47
CA SER A 472 19.96 5.18 18.87
C SER A 472 21.17 5.40 17.97
N LYS A 473 21.59 6.65 17.70
CA LYS A 473 22.73 6.93 16.80
C LYS A 473 24.00 6.14 17.18
N GLY A 474 24.62 5.51 16.19
CA GLY A 474 25.79 4.64 16.34
C GLY A 474 25.49 3.23 16.88
N ARG A 475 24.23 2.87 17.17
CA ARG A 475 23.88 1.50 17.59
C ARG A 475 23.80 0.59 16.38
N GLY A 476 24.85 -0.21 16.21
CA GLY A 476 24.93 -1.25 15.18
C GLY A 476 24.23 -2.56 15.55
N TRP A 477 24.80 -3.66 15.06
CA TRP A 477 24.34 -5.02 15.29
C TRP A 477 24.27 -5.42 16.76
N GLN A 478 23.25 -6.21 17.10
CA GLN A 478 23.01 -6.79 18.42
C GLN A 478 22.53 -8.23 18.26
N PRO A 479 22.53 -9.07 19.31
CA PRO A 479 21.88 -10.38 19.28
C PRO A 479 20.46 -10.27 18.71
N TYR A 480 20.16 -11.12 17.72
CA TYR A 480 18.90 -11.16 16.97
C TYR A 480 18.50 -9.86 16.22
N ARG A 481 19.31 -8.80 16.20
CA ARG A 481 18.99 -7.52 15.52
C ARG A 481 20.10 -7.13 14.55
N SER A 482 19.85 -7.33 13.26
CA SER A 482 20.83 -7.14 12.18
C SER A 482 20.50 -5.90 11.33
N PRO A 483 21.24 -4.78 11.44
CA PRO A 483 20.98 -3.57 10.67
C PRO A 483 21.01 -3.80 9.16
N ILE A 484 20.11 -3.11 8.46
CA ILE A 484 20.12 -2.98 7.02
C ILE A 484 20.75 -1.63 6.68
N CYS A 485 21.91 -1.66 6.05
CA CYS A 485 22.66 -0.49 5.67
C CYS A 485 22.49 -0.18 4.19
N MET A 486 22.70 1.07 3.80
CA MET A 486 22.73 1.53 2.41
C MET A 486 24.07 2.20 2.05
N LYS A 487 24.53 2.04 0.82
CA LYS A 487 25.55 2.90 0.21
C LYS A 487 24.92 4.08 -0.50
N ASP A 488 25.76 5.04 -0.88
CA ASP A 488 25.40 5.98 -1.94
C ASP A 488 25.17 5.26 -3.27
N PRO A 489 24.22 5.72 -4.09
CA PRO A 489 23.96 5.17 -5.42
C PRO A 489 25.15 5.41 -6.35
N PRO A 490 25.52 4.46 -7.23
CA PRO A 490 26.62 4.63 -8.17
C PRO A 490 26.40 5.81 -9.12
N LEU A 491 27.52 6.43 -9.51
CA LEU A 491 27.55 7.48 -10.53
C LEU A 491 26.90 6.99 -11.85
N PHE A 492 26.47 7.94 -12.66
CA PHE A 492 26.01 7.66 -14.01
C PHE A 492 27.15 7.09 -14.87
N GLU A 493 26.82 6.10 -15.69
CA GLU A 493 27.77 5.36 -16.52
C GLU A 493 28.30 6.23 -17.67
N GLU A 494 29.45 5.87 -18.24
CA GLU A 494 30.00 6.58 -19.40
C GLU A 494 29.00 6.52 -20.56
N GLY A 495 28.73 7.68 -21.17
CA GLY A 495 27.68 7.83 -22.17
C GLY A 495 26.27 8.14 -21.62
N MET A 496 26.01 8.05 -20.31
CA MET A 496 24.78 8.60 -19.70
C MET A 496 24.82 10.12 -19.51
N TYR A 497 26.02 10.72 -19.58
CA TYR A 497 26.27 12.15 -19.38
C TYR A 497 27.05 12.77 -20.54
N ARG A 498 27.17 14.10 -20.53
CA ARG A 498 28.05 14.91 -21.39
C ARG A 498 28.86 15.89 -20.52
N GLU A 499 30.03 16.29 -21.00
CA GLU A 499 30.90 17.27 -20.33
C GLU A 499 31.25 18.45 -21.23
N GLN A 500 31.59 19.58 -20.61
CA GLN A 500 31.99 20.83 -21.26
C GLN A 500 33.01 21.61 -20.43
N GLU A 501 33.88 22.34 -21.13
CA GLU A 501 34.83 23.27 -20.51
C GLU A 501 34.24 24.66 -20.25
N GLY A 502 34.82 25.35 -19.26
CA GLY A 502 34.49 26.73 -18.91
C GLY A 502 33.13 26.91 -18.23
N ALA A 503 32.63 25.90 -17.53
CA ALA A 503 31.44 26.01 -16.69
C ALA A 503 31.79 26.47 -15.26
N ALA A 504 30.84 27.12 -14.57
CA ALA A 504 31.04 27.71 -13.25
C ALA A 504 31.32 26.68 -12.14
N ILE A 505 30.69 25.50 -12.20
CA ILE A 505 30.87 24.41 -11.25
C ILE A 505 31.47 23.20 -11.98
N ALA A 506 32.73 22.90 -11.66
CA ALA A 506 33.45 21.73 -12.14
C ALA A 506 32.91 20.42 -11.55
N VAL A 507 33.19 19.29 -12.22
CA VAL A 507 32.90 17.94 -11.71
C VAL A 507 33.60 17.74 -10.35
N GLY A 508 32.91 17.15 -9.37
CA GLY A 508 33.39 17.03 -7.99
C GLY A 508 33.33 18.32 -7.17
N GLY A 509 32.84 19.42 -7.75
CA GLY A 509 32.52 20.67 -7.05
C GLY A 509 31.20 20.60 -6.28
N ASP A 510 31.00 21.59 -5.42
CA ASP A 510 29.79 21.74 -4.59
C ASP A 510 28.66 22.39 -5.40
N VAL A 511 27.49 21.76 -5.44
CA VAL A 511 26.23 22.37 -5.92
C VAL A 511 25.33 22.57 -4.71
N LYS A 512 25.20 23.82 -4.28
CA LYS A 512 24.35 24.25 -3.15
C LYS A 512 23.01 24.71 -3.71
N VAL A 513 21.99 23.89 -3.55
CA VAL A 513 20.63 24.15 -4.06
C VAL A 513 19.76 24.81 -2.97
N TYR A 514 19.09 25.91 -3.30
CA TYR A 514 18.04 26.50 -2.48
C TYR A 514 16.72 26.63 -3.27
N GLY A 515 15.62 26.14 -2.71
CA GLY A 515 14.29 26.26 -3.32
C GLY A 515 13.46 27.39 -2.72
N VAL A 516 12.79 28.20 -3.56
CA VAL A 516 11.77 29.18 -3.16
C VAL A 516 10.51 28.95 -3.99
N GLY A 517 9.34 28.84 -3.38
CA GLY A 517 8.15 28.51 -4.18
C GLY A 517 6.90 28.15 -3.40
N SER A 518 5.86 27.72 -4.12
CA SER A 518 4.58 27.35 -3.49
C SER A 518 4.47 25.84 -3.21
N SER A 519 3.29 25.26 -3.42
CA SER A 519 2.94 23.90 -2.96
C SER A 519 3.81 22.79 -3.58
N ASN A 520 4.32 22.99 -4.79
CA ASN A 520 5.26 22.08 -5.47
C ASN A 520 6.59 21.86 -4.72
N LEU A 521 7.03 22.79 -3.86
CA LEU A 521 8.24 22.57 -3.05
C LEU A 521 7.97 21.76 -1.77
N VAL A 522 6.72 21.71 -1.28
CA VAL A 522 6.39 21.05 -0.01
C VAL A 522 5.59 19.75 -0.16
N TRP A 523 4.97 19.52 -1.33
CA TRP A 523 4.20 18.31 -1.65
C TRP A 523 4.83 17.40 -2.72
N MET A 524 6.00 17.73 -3.28
CA MET A 524 6.67 16.90 -4.29
C MET A 524 8.16 16.65 -3.97
N SER A 525 8.65 15.49 -4.43
CA SER A 525 10.01 14.94 -4.24
C SER A 525 11.03 15.38 -5.31
N TRP A 526 10.65 16.26 -6.23
CA TRP A 526 11.49 16.57 -7.41
C TRP A 526 12.83 17.24 -7.07
N MET A 527 12.91 18.04 -5.98
CA MET A 527 14.20 18.57 -5.51
C MET A 527 15.13 17.47 -4.98
N ASP A 528 14.57 16.46 -4.33
CA ASP A 528 15.31 15.33 -3.76
C ASP A 528 15.80 14.39 -4.87
N GLN A 529 14.96 14.19 -5.89
CA GLN A 529 15.35 13.56 -7.16
C GLN A 529 16.42 14.39 -7.89
N MET A 530 16.34 15.72 -7.92
CA MET A 530 17.41 16.56 -8.49
C MET A 530 18.73 16.38 -7.72
N HIS A 531 18.69 16.26 -6.39
CA HIS A 531 19.84 15.90 -5.57
C HIS A 531 20.41 14.52 -5.95
N LEU A 532 19.58 13.47 -6.07
CA LEU A 532 20.05 12.15 -6.57
C LEU A 532 20.78 12.27 -7.91
N TYR A 533 20.22 13.02 -8.86
CA TYR A 533 20.78 13.14 -10.19
C TYR A 533 22.09 13.96 -10.20
N LEU A 534 22.20 15.01 -9.39
CA LEU A 534 23.46 15.75 -9.19
C LEU A 534 24.53 14.88 -8.50
N GLN A 535 24.15 14.09 -7.49
CA GLN A 535 25.05 13.15 -6.82
C GLN A 535 25.57 12.11 -7.81
N ARG A 536 24.68 11.51 -8.64
CA ARG A 536 25.07 10.55 -9.68
C ARG A 536 25.84 11.17 -10.84
N LEU A 537 25.68 12.47 -11.12
CA LEU A 537 26.58 13.23 -12.00
C LEU A 537 27.96 13.48 -11.35
N GLY A 538 28.14 13.23 -10.06
CA GLY A 538 29.42 13.37 -9.37
C GLY A 538 29.67 14.76 -8.79
N TYR A 539 28.61 15.51 -8.47
CA TYR A 539 28.69 16.73 -7.66
C TYR A 539 28.56 16.42 -6.17
N LYS A 540 29.12 17.29 -5.33
CA LYS A 540 28.86 17.31 -3.89
C LYS A 540 27.66 18.18 -3.59
N LEU A 541 26.89 17.82 -2.57
CA LEU A 541 25.62 18.48 -2.25
C LEU A 541 25.60 18.92 -0.77
N PRO A 542 26.45 19.89 -0.38
CA PRO A 542 26.42 20.43 0.97
C PRO A 542 25.13 21.24 1.18
N VAL A 543 24.45 20.96 2.29
CA VAL A 543 23.20 21.61 2.69
C VAL A 543 23.43 23.08 3.02
N ILE A 544 22.41 23.90 2.79
CA ILE A 544 22.36 25.30 3.23
C ILE A 544 21.53 25.34 4.52
N GLU A 545 22.14 25.74 5.63
CA GLU A 545 21.39 26.02 6.86
C GLU A 545 20.54 27.29 6.68
N PRO A 546 19.20 27.19 6.69
CA PRO A 546 18.34 28.33 6.40
C PRO A 546 18.08 29.20 7.65
N HIS A 547 17.93 30.49 7.42
CA HIS A 547 17.60 31.51 8.41
C HIS A 547 16.13 31.96 8.30
N ALA A 548 15.56 31.94 7.10
CA ALA A 548 14.20 32.40 6.85
C ALA A 548 13.15 31.50 7.53
N ILE A 549 12.16 32.13 8.15
CA ILE A 549 11.07 31.45 8.88
C ILE A 549 10.28 30.56 7.91
N LEU A 550 9.83 29.40 8.39
CA LEU A 550 9.17 28.32 7.62
C LEU A 550 10.04 27.54 6.61
N SER A 551 11.32 27.88 6.42
CA SER A 551 12.25 27.04 5.64
C SER A 551 12.43 25.65 6.24
N ARG A 552 12.74 24.64 5.40
CA ARG A 552 13.10 23.28 5.83
C ARG A 552 14.27 22.74 5.02
N ILE A 553 14.96 21.75 5.59
CA ILE A 553 15.93 20.89 4.89
C ILE A 553 15.34 19.52 4.51
N THR A 554 14.12 19.19 4.94
CA THR A 554 13.43 17.93 4.60
C THR A 554 11.96 18.15 4.21
N PRO A 555 11.41 17.33 3.29
CA PRO A 555 9.99 17.36 2.94
C PRO A 555 9.12 16.76 4.05
N ARG A 556 7.91 17.30 4.27
CA ARG A 556 6.94 16.71 5.22
C ARG A 556 6.11 15.56 4.60
N SER A 557 5.84 15.62 3.31
CA SER A 557 4.64 14.97 2.74
C SER A 557 4.71 14.92 1.21
N VAL A 558 5.42 13.92 0.66
CA VAL A 558 5.68 13.80 -0.79
C VAL A 558 5.28 12.41 -1.31
N PRO A 559 4.92 12.27 -2.60
CA PRO A 559 4.66 10.95 -3.19
C PRO A 559 5.93 10.09 -3.17
N ILE A 560 5.74 8.78 -2.98
CA ILE A 560 6.84 7.79 -2.99
C ILE A 560 7.04 7.33 -4.44
N CYS A 561 8.19 7.67 -5.02
CA CYS A 561 8.62 7.25 -6.34
C CYS A 561 9.49 5.99 -6.27
N ASP A 562 9.66 5.32 -7.41
CA ASP A 562 10.48 4.11 -7.54
C ASP A 562 11.94 4.32 -7.11
N ASP A 563 12.45 5.55 -7.28
CA ASP A 563 13.81 5.97 -6.91
C ASP A 563 13.90 6.67 -5.54
N SER A 564 12.79 6.90 -4.83
CA SER A 564 12.79 7.65 -3.57
C SER A 564 13.62 7.01 -2.46
N ALA A 565 13.85 5.69 -2.53
CA ALA A 565 14.72 5.00 -1.59
C ALA A 565 16.16 5.54 -1.59
N TYR A 566 16.62 6.07 -2.72
CA TYR A 566 18.00 6.54 -2.91
C TYR A 566 18.23 8.00 -2.47
N TYR A 567 17.18 8.83 -2.43
CA TYR A 567 17.24 10.22 -1.93
C TYR A 567 16.47 10.49 -0.64
N ALA A 568 15.93 9.48 0.05
CA ALA A 568 15.22 9.71 1.31
C ALA A 568 16.13 10.23 2.46
N LYS A 569 17.46 10.17 2.29
CA LYS A 569 18.47 10.83 3.16
C LYS A 569 18.97 12.17 2.64
N SER A 570 18.49 12.64 1.48
CA SER A 570 18.94 13.87 0.85
C SER A 570 18.25 15.07 1.52
N GLU A 571 19.06 15.89 2.17
CA GLU A 571 18.60 17.17 2.71
C GLU A 571 18.64 18.24 1.61
N THR A 572 17.54 18.97 1.44
CA THR A 572 17.31 19.95 0.37
C THR A 572 16.69 21.21 0.96
N ALA A 573 17.51 22.26 1.08
CA ALA A 573 17.10 23.53 1.67
C ALA A 573 16.02 24.21 0.81
N ARG A 574 14.83 24.41 1.37
CA ARG A 574 13.68 24.95 0.64
C ARG A 574 12.75 25.77 1.54
N LEU A 575 12.25 26.86 1.00
CA LEU A 575 11.19 27.70 1.56
C LEU A 575 9.95 27.59 0.66
N GLY A 576 8.80 27.25 1.24
CA GLY A 576 7.54 27.33 0.51
C GLY A 576 6.28 27.07 1.32
N MET A 577 5.19 27.65 0.83
CA MET A 577 3.85 27.58 1.44
C MET A 577 2.79 27.17 0.42
N VAL A 578 1.67 26.64 0.92
CA VAL A 578 0.57 26.17 0.07
C VAL A 578 -0.23 27.35 -0.47
N GLY A 579 -0.37 27.42 -1.79
CA GLY A 579 -1.20 28.43 -2.46
C GLY A 579 -0.54 29.80 -2.68
N TRP A 580 0.76 29.95 -2.37
CA TRP A 580 1.50 31.20 -2.57
C TRP A 580 1.42 31.75 -4.00
N ASN A 581 1.23 33.07 -4.10
CA ASN A 581 1.29 33.84 -5.35
C ASN A 581 2.69 34.42 -5.57
N SER A 582 2.93 35.01 -6.74
CA SER A 582 4.22 35.65 -7.08
C SER A 582 4.60 36.83 -6.17
N TRP A 583 3.61 37.56 -5.65
CA TRP A 583 3.81 38.75 -4.82
C TRP A 583 4.03 38.42 -3.33
N ASP A 584 3.57 37.25 -2.86
CA ASP A 584 3.61 36.82 -1.45
C ASP A 584 5.04 36.79 -0.86
N PHE A 585 6.08 36.82 -1.71
CA PHE A 585 7.49 36.72 -1.34
C PHE A 585 8.39 37.79 -1.99
N ALA A 586 7.80 38.82 -2.62
CA ALA A 586 8.50 39.78 -3.49
C ALA A 586 8.69 41.19 -2.89
N TYR A 587 8.25 41.40 -1.65
CA TYR A 587 8.21 42.70 -0.96
C TYR A 587 8.92 42.59 0.39
N ASN A 588 9.31 43.72 0.99
CA ASN A 588 10.05 43.72 2.27
C ASN A 588 9.20 44.15 3.48
N ASP A 589 8.06 44.77 3.22
CA ASP A 589 7.26 45.54 4.17
C ASP A 589 5.80 45.70 3.65
N TRP A 590 5.02 46.50 4.36
CA TRP A 590 3.63 46.84 4.06
C TRP A 590 3.46 48.33 3.71
N ASP A 591 4.55 49.07 3.49
CA ASP A 591 4.54 50.54 3.42
C ASP A 591 3.95 51.06 2.09
N ASP A 592 3.78 50.20 1.09
CA ASP A 592 3.10 50.48 -0.19
C ASP A 592 1.63 50.00 -0.26
N CYS A 593 1.05 49.58 0.87
CA CYS A 593 -0.35 49.16 0.99
C CYS A 593 -1.30 50.32 1.36
N ASP A 594 -2.50 50.34 0.76
CA ASP A 594 -3.59 51.25 1.16
C ASP A 594 -4.29 50.80 2.46
N ASP A 595 -5.14 51.68 3.04
CA ASP A 595 -5.88 51.43 4.30
C ASP A 595 -6.81 50.20 4.28
N ARG A 596 -6.95 49.52 3.13
CA ARG A 596 -7.73 48.29 2.96
C ARG A 596 -6.84 47.07 2.67
N ASP A 597 -5.53 47.21 2.88
CA ASP A 597 -4.49 46.19 2.69
C ASP A 597 -4.35 45.76 1.20
N PHE A 598 -4.22 46.74 0.30
CA PHE A 598 -3.91 46.53 -1.13
C PHE A 598 -2.76 47.42 -1.61
N ARG A 599 -1.74 46.83 -2.26
CA ARG A 599 -0.64 47.55 -2.93
C ARG A 599 -0.86 47.63 -4.45
N ASN A 600 -0.22 48.60 -5.11
CA ASN A 600 -0.35 48.78 -6.56
C ASN A 600 0.80 48.05 -7.30
N ILE A 601 0.46 47.08 -8.14
CA ILE A 601 1.40 46.34 -8.98
C ILE A 601 1.02 46.54 -10.45
N SER A 602 1.82 47.34 -11.17
CA SER A 602 1.65 47.67 -12.60
C SER A 602 0.32 48.31 -12.99
N GLY A 603 -0.42 48.90 -12.04
CA GLY A 603 -1.75 49.48 -12.24
C GLY A 603 -2.89 48.65 -11.65
N HIS A 604 -2.63 47.40 -11.27
CA HIS A 604 -3.58 46.54 -10.57
C HIS A 604 -3.48 46.76 -9.05
N LYS A 605 -4.62 46.81 -8.35
CA LYS A 605 -4.63 46.67 -6.89
C LYS A 605 -4.51 45.20 -6.55
N VAL A 606 -3.56 44.85 -5.70
CA VAL A 606 -3.26 43.46 -5.30
C VAL A 606 -3.21 43.38 -3.79
N LYS A 607 -3.90 42.40 -3.20
CA LYS A 607 -3.96 42.20 -1.75
C LYS A 607 -2.55 42.05 -1.20
N CYS A 608 -2.21 42.81 -0.16
CA CYS A 608 -0.90 42.67 0.47
C CYS A 608 -0.80 41.39 1.30
N GLY A 609 -1.89 40.96 1.92
CA GLY A 609 -1.98 39.72 2.71
C GLY A 609 -1.64 38.46 1.90
N VAL A 610 -0.69 37.66 2.40
CA VAL A 610 -0.18 36.46 1.72
C VAL A 610 -1.12 35.25 1.87
N GLY A 611 -0.95 34.25 1.00
CA GLY A 611 -1.47 32.90 1.22
C GLY A 611 -2.74 32.54 0.44
N PRO A 612 -3.27 31.32 0.67
CA PRO A 612 -4.22 30.67 -0.22
C PRO A 612 -5.56 31.42 -0.30
N GLY A 613 -5.84 32.00 -1.47
CA GLY A 613 -7.07 32.75 -1.72
C GLY A 613 -7.11 34.14 -1.08
N CYS A 614 -5.95 34.70 -0.67
CA CYS A 614 -5.83 36.08 -0.19
C CYS A 614 -6.69 36.44 1.03
N LYS A 615 -7.09 35.44 1.84
CA LYS A 615 -8.05 35.59 2.96
C LYS A 615 -7.47 36.19 4.25
N GLY A 616 -6.37 36.93 4.13
CA GLY A 616 -5.71 37.60 5.25
C GLY A 616 -4.85 36.67 6.10
N GLY A 617 -3.53 36.85 6.00
CA GLY A 617 -2.58 36.44 7.02
C GLY A 617 -1.66 37.62 7.31
N GLU A 618 -1.45 37.93 8.59
CA GLU A 618 -0.57 39.02 9.06
C GLU A 618 0.94 38.71 8.87
N PHE A 619 1.24 37.59 8.23
CA PHE A 619 2.59 37.03 8.12
C PHE A 619 3.28 37.50 6.85
N LEU A 620 4.44 38.12 6.99
CA LEU A 620 5.30 38.55 5.88
C LEU A 620 6.62 37.79 5.92
N ILE A 621 7.01 37.18 4.79
CA ILE A 621 8.41 36.84 4.55
C ILE A 621 8.98 37.87 3.59
N SER A 622 9.95 38.66 4.08
CA SER A 622 10.56 39.71 3.27
C SER A 622 11.46 39.11 2.19
N ALA A 623 11.42 39.67 0.98
CA ALA A 623 12.31 39.28 -0.13
C ALA A 623 13.79 39.33 0.27
N SER A 624 14.17 40.30 1.12
CA SER A 624 15.51 40.41 1.71
C SER A 624 15.90 39.28 2.66
N SER A 625 14.95 38.70 3.42
CA SER A 625 15.18 37.51 4.27
C SER A 625 15.35 36.25 3.41
N ILE A 626 14.55 36.09 2.35
CA ILE A 626 14.72 35.00 1.37
C ILE A 626 16.09 35.11 0.68
N ALA A 627 16.52 36.32 0.36
CA ALA A 627 17.83 36.59 -0.22
C ALA A 627 19.01 36.27 0.71
N GLU A 628 18.83 36.22 2.03
CA GLU A 628 19.88 35.78 2.97
C GLU A 628 20.18 34.29 2.87
N ASP A 629 19.19 33.47 2.55
CA ASP A 629 19.38 32.03 2.34
C ASP A 629 19.75 31.71 0.90
N ALA A 630 19.06 32.32 -0.07
CA ALA A 630 19.34 32.16 -1.49
C ALA A 630 20.78 32.59 -1.86
N ALA A 631 21.34 33.62 -1.22
CA ALA A 631 22.71 34.06 -1.48
C ALA A 631 23.80 33.09 -0.96
N LYS A 632 23.46 32.16 -0.05
CA LYS A 632 24.35 31.08 0.41
C LYS A 632 24.45 29.94 -0.62
N SER A 633 23.51 29.87 -1.56
CA SER A 633 23.46 28.89 -2.64
C SER A 633 24.46 29.23 -3.75
N ASN A 634 24.63 28.31 -4.69
CA ASN A 634 25.09 28.66 -6.05
C ASN A 634 24.07 28.31 -7.13
N VAL A 635 23.02 27.54 -6.79
CA VAL A 635 21.80 27.37 -7.59
C VAL A 635 20.58 27.68 -6.71
N THR A 636 19.86 28.75 -7.01
CA THR A 636 18.54 29.03 -6.43
C THR A 636 17.47 28.68 -7.44
N ILE A 637 16.37 28.04 -7.01
CA ILE A 637 15.26 27.67 -7.90
C ILE A 637 13.95 28.26 -7.40
N ILE A 638 13.35 29.13 -8.21
CA ILE A 638 12.04 29.73 -7.97
C ILE A 638 10.99 28.87 -8.70
N SER A 639 10.15 28.14 -7.95
CA SER A 639 9.19 27.16 -8.49
C SER A 639 7.73 27.44 -8.11
N THR A 640 6.81 27.16 -9.03
CA THR A 640 5.35 27.40 -8.92
C THR A 640 4.97 28.71 -8.24
N TRP A 641 5.68 29.78 -8.60
CA TRP A 641 5.44 31.19 -8.28
C TRP A 641 4.12 31.74 -8.85
N TYR A 642 3.22 30.89 -9.34
CA TYR A 642 2.04 31.27 -10.10
C TYR A 642 0.76 30.56 -9.61
N ASN A 643 0.29 30.94 -8.42
CA ASN A 643 -1.12 30.75 -8.08
C ASN A 643 -1.97 32.01 -8.37
N ASP A 644 -1.35 33.09 -8.87
CA ASP A 644 -1.92 34.39 -9.22
C ASP A 644 -3.24 34.28 -10.01
N HIS A 645 -3.30 33.35 -10.97
CA HIS A 645 -4.51 33.08 -11.75
C HIS A 645 -5.65 32.44 -10.94
N LYS A 646 -5.34 31.63 -9.93
CA LYS A 646 -6.32 30.90 -9.11
C LYS A 646 -7.07 31.80 -8.13
N ALA A 647 -6.72 33.09 -8.06
CA ALA A 647 -7.49 34.14 -7.39
C ALA A 647 -8.96 34.22 -7.81
N PHE A 648 -9.35 33.67 -8.98
CA PHE A 648 -10.78 33.56 -9.34
C PHE A 648 -11.57 32.64 -8.40
N LEU A 649 -10.92 31.70 -7.69
CA LEU A 649 -11.54 30.81 -6.70
C LEU A 649 -12.07 31.56 -5.47
N THR A 650 -11.63 32.80 -5.27
CA THR A 650 -12.09 33.71 -4.22
C THR A 650 -12.65 34.99 -4.84
N HIS A 651 -13.48 34.86 -5.88
CA HIS A 651 -14.27 35.95 -6.48
C HIS A 651 -13.51 37.26 -6.79
N TYR A 652 -12.20 37.18 -7.05
CA TYR A 652 -11.28 38.31 -7.25
C TYR A 652 -11.02 39.19 -6.01
N ASP A 653 -11.25 38.67 -4.79
CA ASP A 653 -10.88 39.30 -3.50
C ASP A 653 -9.40 39.73 -3.46
N CYS A 654 -8.52 38.93 -4.10
CA CYS A 654 -7.10 39.24 -4.27
C CYS A 654 -6.81 40.54 -5.03
N PHE A 655 -7.76 41.05 -5.81
CA PHE A 655 -7.56 42.13 -6.77
C PHE A 655 -8.57 43.29 -6.59
N ASP A 656 -9.08 43.51 -5.37
CA ASP A 656 -10.06 44.55 -5.05
C ASP A 656 -11.34 44.44 -5.91
N GLY A 657 -11.71 43.20 -6.29
CA GLY A 657 -12.81 42.89 -7.20
C GLY A 657 -12.48 42.94 -8.69
N GLU A 658 -11.25 43.28 -9.10
CA GLU A 658 -10.87 43.31 -10.53
C GLU A 658 -10.75 41.90 -11.12
N LYS A 659 -11.54 41.61 -12.15
CA LYS A 659 -11.41 40.39 -12.94
C LYS A 659 -10.20 40.45 -13.88
N ILE A 660 -9.03 40.12 -13.36
CA ILE A 660 -7.81 39.91 -14.15
C ILE A 660 -7.90 38.57 -14.92
N ILE A 661 -7.61 38.60 -16.22
CA ILE A 661 -7.59 37.40 -17.10
C ILE A 661 -6.21 36.74 -17.15
N TYR A 662 -6.15 35.47 -17.59
CA TYR A 662 -4.95 34.63 -17.55
C TYR A 662 -3.66 35.21 -18.16
N GLU A 663 -3.72 36.04 -19.21
CA GLU A 663 -2.52 36.70 -19.73
C GLU A 663 -2.16 38.00 -19.00
N LYS A 664 -3.13 38.67 -18.36
CA LYS A 664 -2.90 39.93 -17.63
C LYS A 664 -2.24 39.72 -16.28
N THR A 665 -2.42 38.57 -15.63
CA THR A 665 -1.72 38.25 -14.37
C THR A 665 -0.21 38.47 -14.48
N SER A 666 0.38 38.26 -15.66
CA SER A 666 1.80 38.53 -15.95
C SER A 666 2.25 39.95 -15.60
N GLU A 667 1.37 40.94 -15.66
CA GLU A 667 1.64 42.34 -15.28
C GLU A 667 1.87 42.49 -13.77
N VAL A 668 1.33 41.58 -12.96
CA VAL A 668 1.62 41.42 -11.52
C VAL A 668 2.78 40.45 -11.29
N THR A 669 2.81 39.33 -12.01
CA THR A 669 3.77 38.24 -11.82
C THR A 669 5.22 38.64 -12.12
N ILE A 670 5.45 39.27 -13.28
CA ILE A 670 6.80 39.63 -13.75
C ILE A 670 7.52 40.57 -12.78
N PRO A 671 6.98 41.75 -12.40
CA PRO A 671 7.70 42.64 -11.48
C PRO A 671 7.93 42.01 -10.11
N SER A 672 7.04 41.11 -9.67
CA SER A 672 7.20 40.40 -8.39
C SER A 672 8.39 39.43 -8.42
N ILE A 673 8.48 38.57 -9.45
CA ILE A 673 9.64 37.68 -9.64
C ILE A 673 10.94 38.49 -9.78
N MET A 674 10.93 39.57 -10.56
CA MET A 674 12.12 40.39 -10.80
C MET A 674 12.55 41.19 -9.56
N ARG A 675 11.67 41.51 -8.61
CA ARG A 675 12.05 42.04 -7.28
C ARG A 675 12.83 40.99 -6.49
N THR A 676 12.31 39.77 -6.39
CA THR A 676 12.96 38.66 -5.65
C THR A 676 14.33 38.33 -6.23
N ILE A 677 14.43 38.18 -7.55
CA ILE A 677 15.71 37.95 -8.26
C ILE A 677 16.74 39.03 -7.91
N LYS A 678 16.35 40.29 -7.95
CA LYS A 678 17.27 41.42 -7.73
C LYS A 678 17.73 41.53 -6.29
N GLU A 679 16.88 41.25 -5.29
CA GLU A 679 17.33 41.19 -3.89
C GLU A 679 18.31 40.03 -3.65
N ILE A 680 18.15 38.89 -4.34
CA ILE A 680 19.12 37.77 -4.28
C ILE A 680 20.46 38.19 -4.90
N HIS A 681 20.48 38.73 -6.12
CA HIS A 681 21.73 39.15 -6.78
C HIS A 681 22.43 40.31 -6.07
N LYS A 682 21.68 41.22 -5.45
CA LYS A 682 22.17 42.30 -4.58
C LYS A 682 22.91 41.79 -3.35
N LYS A 683 22.59 40.58 -2.86
CA LYS A 683 23.33 39.87 -1.80
C LYS A 683 24.48 39.01 -2.38
N ASN A 684 24.26 38.32 -3.50
CA ASN A 684 25.29 37.54 -4.21
C ASN A 684 24.97 37.43 -5.73
N PRO A 685 25.72 38.13 -6.62
CA PRO A 685 25.44 38.16 -8.05
C PRO A 685 25.94 36.91 -8.81
N TYR A 686 26.60 35.97 -8.13
CA TYR A 686 27.12 34.72 -8.72
C TYR A 686 26.18 33.51 -8.57
N VAL A 687 25.01 33.69 -7.94
CA VAL A 687 23.98 32.65 -7.85
C VAL A 687 23.36 32.44 -9.23
N ALA A 688 23.31 31.19 -9.69
CA ALA A 688 22.47 30.83 -10.84
C ALA A 688 21.01 30.71 -10.37
N ILE A 689 20.13 31.61 -10.83
CA ILE A 689 18.71 31.57 -10.49
C ILE A 689 17.93 30.91 -11.63
N LEU A 690 17.32 29.76 -11.33
CA LEU A 690 16.36 29.09 -12.21
C LEU A 690 14.94 29.56 -11.89
N VAL A 691 14.21 30.08 -12.87
CA VAL A 691 12.76 30.31 -12.79
C VAL A 691 12.05 29.17 -13.52
N MET A 692 11.38 28.30 -12.79
CA MET A 692 10.67 27.15 -13.38
C MET A 692 9.43 27.62 -14.13
N GLY A 693 9.28 27.24 -15.40
CA GLY A 693 8.06 27.51 -16.16
C GLY A 693 6.81 26.87 -15.56
N ILE A 694 5.65 27.40 -15.95
CA ILE A 694 4.35 26.87 -15.54
C ILE A 694 4.00 25.68 -16.42
N TYR A 695 3.70 24.55 -15.80
CA TYR A 695 3.25 23.33 -16.46
C TYR A 695 1.75 23.40 -16.85
N PRO A 696 1.27 22.55 -17.77
CA PRO A 696 -0.13 22.54 -18.24
C PRO A 696 -1.21 22.36 -17.14
N PRO A 697 -2.50 22.57 -17.44
CA PRO A 697 -3.59 22.15 -16.55
C PRO A 697 -3.76 20.62 -16.58
N THR A 698 -4.38 20.11 -15.51
CA THR A 698 -4.81 18.70 -15.39
C THR A 698 -6.32 18.57 -15.44
N LEU A 699 -6.80 17.46 -15.99
CA LEU A 699 -8.13 16.90 -15.76
C LEU A 699 -7.91 15.51 -15.15
N ASP A 700 -8.54 15.27 -14.00
CA ASP A 700 -8.14 14.20 -13.08
C ASP A 700 -6.62 14.26 -12.84
N TYR A 701 -5.90 13.19 -13.15
CA TYR A 701 -4.46 13.01 -12.99
C TYR A 701 -3.68 13.10 -14.33
N LYS A 702 -4.29 13.65 -15.38
CA LYS A 702 -3.78 13.67 -16.78
C LYS A 702 -3.66 15.08 -17.36
N VAL A 703 -2.65 15.28 -18.21
CA VAL A 703 -2.50 16.51 -19.01
C VAL A 703 -3.69 16.67 -19.95
N VAL A 704 -4.37 17.82 -19.87
CA VAL A 704 -5.52 18.15 -20.76
C VAL A 704 -5.03 18.41 -22.19
N GLU A 705 -4.12 19.38 -22.31
CA GLU A 705 -3.43 19.78 -23.52
C GLU A 705 -1.97 20.03 -23.14
N ALA A 706 -1.01 19.45 -23.85
CA ALA A 706 0.41 19.75 -23.60
C ALA A 706 0.77 21.20 -23.99
N GLU A 707 0.05 21.76 -24.97
CA GLU A 707 0.39 23.02 -25.65
C GLU A 707 -0.58 24.18 -25.34
N VAL A 708 -0.85 24.48 -24.06
CA VAL A 708 -1.86 25.52 -23.72
C VAL A 708 -1.41 26.93 -24.16
N PRO A 709 -2.15 27.63 -25.05
CA PRO A 709 -1.65 28.86 -25.68
C PRO A 709 -1.42 30.04 -24.72
N TRP A 710 -2.22 30.18 -23.66
CA TRP A 710 -2.04 31.26 -22.68
C TRP A 710 -0.86 30.99 -21.74
N ILE A 711 -0.64 29.73 -21.35
CA ILE A 711 0.54 29.32 -20.57
C ILE A 711 1.81 29.57 -21.38
N ARG A 712 1.84 29.17 -22.66
CA ARG A 712 2.97 29.46 -23.57
C ARG A 712 3.22 30.96 -23.73
N ARG A 713 2.18 31.80 -23.85
CA ARG A 713 2.33 33.27 -23.87
C ARG A 713 2.93 33.82 -22.57
N LEU A 714 2.49 33.31 -21.43
CA LEU A 714 2.93 33.72 -20.10
C LEU A 714 4.37 33.27 -19.81
N ASN A 715 4.69 31.99 -19.98
CA ASN A 715 6.04 31.44 -19.83
C ASN A 715 7.03 32.23 -20.68
N ARG A 716 6.69 32.52 -21.94
CA ARG A 716 7.55 33.33 -22.83
C ARG A 716 7.73 34.77 -22.33
N ARG A 717 6.67 35.46 -21.88
CA ARG A 717 6.80 36.82 -21.29
C ARG A 717 7.65 36.82 -20.01
N VAL A 718 7.58 35.77 -19.19
CA VAL A 718 8.44 35.64 -18.00
C VAL A 718 9.89 35.36 -18.40
N GLN A 719 10.12 34.45 -19.36
CA GLN A 719 11.45 34.20 -19.93
C GLN A 719 12.08 35.47 -20.51
N GLU A 720 11.34 36.21 -21.34
CA GLU A 720 11.76 37.45 -22.00
C GLU A 720 12.26 38.51 -21.01
N GLU A 721 11.80 38.50 -19.75
CA GLU A 721 12.23 39.44 -18.70
C GLU A 721 13.27 38.85 -17.73
N VAL A 722 13.13 37.58 -17.35
CA VAL A 722 14.08 36.86 -16.46
C VAL A 722 15.46 36.77 -17.10
N GLU A 723 15.55 36.43 -18.39
CA GLU A 723 16.83 36.20 -19.09
C GLU A 723 17.53 37.51 -19.53
N LYS A 724 17.00 38.68 -19.15
CA LYS A 724 17.72 39.97 -19.20
C LYS A 724 18.65 40.19 -18.01
N GLU A 725 18.42 39.50 -16.90
CA GLU A 725 19.23 39.59 -15.69
C GLU A 725 20.38 38.57 -15.77
N SER A 726 21.61 39.01 -15.51
CA SER A 726 22.79 38.12 -15.53
C SER A 726 22.63 36.99 -14.52
N ASN A 727 22.98 35.75 -14.91
CA ASN A 727 22.85 34.53 -14.09
C ASN A 727 21.41 34.13 -13.73
N SER A 728 20.38 34.77 -14.31
CA SER A 728 19.00 34.31 -14.27
C SER A 728 18.61 33.56 -15.55
N TYR A 729 17.91 32.43 -15.40
CA TYR A 729 17.58 31.52 -16.49
C TYR A 729 16.15 31.01 -16.34
N PHE A 730 15.40 30.96 -17.44
CA PHE A 730 14.09 30.33 -17.46
C PHE A 730 14.21 28.84 -17.78
N VAL A 731 13.48 27.99 -17.06
CA VAL A 731 13.42 26.54 -17.31
C VAL A 731 12.11 26.21 -17.99
N ASP A 732 12.14 26.08 -19.32
CA ASP A 732 10.99 25.67 -20.12
C ASP A 732 10.86 24.14 -20.24
N TYR A 733 9.64 23.64 -20.04
CA TYR A 733 9.30 22.22 -20.11
C TYR A 733 7.80 22.01 -20.32
N GLU A 734 7.46 20.98 -21.08
CA GLU A 734 6.08 20.57 -21.32
C GLU A 734 5.90 19.13 -20.83
N LEU A 735 4.83 18.88 -20.06
CA LEU A 735 4.48 17.53 -19.61
C LEU A 735 3.78 16.80 -20.78
N PRO A 736 4.21 15.58 -21.14
CA PRO A 736 3.67 14.87 -22.30
C PRO A 736 2.19 14.55 -22.13
N GLY A 737 1.40 14.83 -23.18
CA GLY A 737 -0.03 14.58 -23.24
C GLY A 737 -0.39 13.13 -23.59
N GLY A 738 -1.52 12.92 -24.26
CA GLY A 738 -1.89 11.61 -24.80
C GLY A 738 -2.36 10.60 -23.75
N ASN A 739 -3.25 11.02 -22.83
CA ASN A 739 -3.77 10.22 -21.72
C ASN A 739 -2.75 9.78 -20.64
N LEU A 740 -1.49 10.24 -20.72
CA LEU A 740 -0.47 9.94 -19.72
C LEU A 740 -0.79 10.55 -18.34
N GLU A 741 -0.60 9.72 -17.31
CA GLU A 741 -0.73 10.14 -15.91
C GLU A 741 0.53 10.88 -15.46
N MET A 742 0.46 12.22 -15.48
CA MET A 742 1.57 13.10 -15.11
C MET A 742 1.31 13.89 -13.83
N TYR A 743 0.11 13.80 -13.23
CA TYR A 743 -0.28 14.48 -11.99
C TYR A 743 -0.63 13.52 -10.87
N ASP A 744 -0.54 14.01 -9.63
CA ASP A 744 -0.74 13.25 -8.40
C ASP A 744 -2.23 12.96 -8.17
N ARG A 745 -2.53 11.77 -7.65
CA ARG A 745 -3.90 11.28 -7.43
C ARG A 745 -4.51 11.72 -6.10
N VAL A 746 -3.73 12.33 -5.20
CA VAL A 746 -4.18 12.88 -3.91
C VAL A 746 -4.19 14.41 -3.95
N HIS A 747 -3.14 15.02 -4.51
CA HIS A 747 -2.95 16.46 -4.57
C HIS A 747 -3.17 16.99 -5.99
N TYR A 748 -4.44 17.24 -6.32
CA TYR A 748 -4.88 17.65 -7.65
C TYR A 748 -4.10 18.87 -8.18
N GLY A 749 -3.46 18.70 -9.35
CA GLY A 749 -2.68 19.76 -10.01
C GLY A 749 -1.21 19.87 -9.56
N HIS A 750 -0.70 18.92 -8.77
CA HIS A 750 0.73 18.70 -8.58
C HIS A 750 1.23 17.61 -9.53
N PRO A 751 2.34 17.81 -10.27
CA PRO A 751 2.95 16.76 -11.05
C PRO A 751 3.36 15.57 -10.16
N ASN A 752 3.09 14.35 -10.62
CA ASN A 752 3.45 13.12 -9.89
C ASN A 752 4.94 12.75 -10.09
N CYS A 753 5.36 11.55 -9.70
CA CYS A 753 6.75 11.11 -9.86
C CYS A 753 7.30 11.25 -11.29
N ARG A 754 6.48 10.98 -12.32
CA ARG A 754 6.86 11.16 -13.74
C ARG A 754 6.96 12.63 -14.12
N GLY A 755 6.03 13.45 -13.65
CA GLY A 755 6.04 14.89 -13.90
C GLY A 755 7.19 15.61 -13.20
N ALA A 756 7.48 15.23 -11.95
CA ALA A 756 8.67 15.59 -11.20
C ALA A 756 9.95 15.26 -11.99
N LYS A 757 10.06 14.06 -12.57
CA LYS A 757 11.22 13.67 -13.38
C LYS A 757 11.41 14.59 -14.60
N VAL A 758 10.33 15.01 -15.27
CA VAL A 758 10.42 15.98 -16.39
C VAL A 758 10.95 17.34 -15.90
N MET A 759 10.50 17.82 -14.74
CA MET A 759 11.04 19.06 -14.12
C MET A 759 12.54 18.94 -13.83
N VAL A 760 12.99 17.81 -13.27
CA VAL A 760 14.40 17.55 -12.97
C VAL A 760 15.26 17.55 -14.24
N TYR A 761 14.81 16.86 -15.29
CA TYR A 761 15.53 16.84 -16.57
C TYR A 761 15.67 18.25 -17.17
N ALA A 762 14.59 19.03 -17.17
CA ALA A 762 14.61 20.39 -17.71
C ALA A 762 15.53 21.33 -16.91
N ALA A 763 15.48 21.28 -15.58
CA ALA A 763 16.35 22.09 -14.71
C ALA A 763 17.83 21.74 -14.91
N LEU A 764 18.17 20.45 -14.95
CA LEU A 764 19.55 20.00 -15.16
C LEU A 764 20.05 20.29 -16.58
N ARG A 765 19.19 20.18 -17.61
CA ARG A 765 19.53 20.63 -18.96
C ARG A 765 19.82 22.13 -18.97
N ARG A 766 18.93 22.97 -18.39
CA ARG A 766 19.09 24.42 -18.42
C ARG A 766 20.38 24.88 -17.74
N LEU A 767 20.74 24.28 -16.61
CA LEU A 767 22.00 24.54 -15.90
C LEU A 767 23.24 24.15 -16.72
N TYR A 768 23.16 23.06 -17.50
CA TYR A 768 24.23 22.67 -18.43
C TYR A 768 24.30 23.63 -19.63
N GLU A 769 23.18 23.93 -20.28
CA GLU A 769 23.10 24.91 -21.40
C GLU A 769 23.59 26.30 -20.98
N ALA A 770 23.34 26.71 -19.74
CA ALA A 770 23.79 27.97 -19.14
C ALA A 770 25.28 27.98 -18.73
N LYS A 771 26.01 26.87 -18.89
CA LYS A 771 27.37 26.67 -18.36
C LYS A 771 27.50 26.87 -16.84
N VAL A 772 26.46 26.58 -16.07
CA VAL A 772 26.56 26.49 -14.61
C VAL A 772 27.23 25.18 -14.22
N LEU A 773 26.87 24.07 -14.89
CA LEU A 773 27.38 22.72 -14.62
C LEU A 773 28.32 22.21 -15.72
N ALA A 774 29.52 21.75 -15.34
CA ALA A 774 30.52 21.19 -16.27
C ALA A 774 30.10 19.83 -16.87
N ARG A 775 29.28 19.06 -16.15
CA ARG A 775 28.70 17.78 -16.57
C ARG A 775 27.18 17.79 -16.43
N GLY A 776 26.48 17.31 -17.46
CA GLY A 776 25.02 17.22 -17.52
C GLY A 776 24.54 15.90 -18.14
N LEU A 777 23.23 15.68 -18.17
CA LEU A 777 22.64 14.43 -18.68
C LEU A 777 22.74 14.32 -20.22
N ARG A 778 22.96 13.11 -20.75
CA ARG A 778 22.92 12.86 -22.20
C ARG A 778 21.47 12.65 -22.66
N GLU A 779 20.80 13.72 -23.11
CA GLU A 779 19.50 13.58 -23.76
C GLU A 779 19.61 12.90 -25.14
N VAL A 780 18.67 12.00 -25.42
CA VAL A 780 18.48 11.33 -26.72
C VAL A 780 17.05 11.57 -27.23
N ASN A 781 16.92 12.35 -28.31
CA ASN A 781 15.64 12.70 -28.97
C ASN A 781 14.49 13.05 -27.98
N PRO A 782 14.70 13.97 -27.02
CA PRO A 782 13.82 14.12 -25.85
C PRO A 782 12.36 14.37 -26.22
N LYS A 783 12.07 15.21 -27.23
CA LYS A 783 10.68 15.48 -27.68
C LYS A 783 9.89 14.25 -28.13
N VAL A 784 10.57 13.19 -28.58
CA VAL A 784 9.95 11.92 -29.00
C VAL A 784 9.99 10.91 -27.86
N ASN A 785 11.15 10.77 -27.22
CA ASN A 785 11.40 9.70 -26.26
C ASN A 785 10.85 9.97 -24.85
N ILE A 786 10.50 11.23 -24.50
CA ILE A 786 9.88 11.58 -23.20
C ILE A 786 8.60 10.78 -22.90
N ALA A 787 7.88 10.34 -23.94
CA ALA A 787 6.64 9.58 -23.82
C ALA A 787 6.80 8.06 -24.09
N ASN A 788 8.03 7.56 -24.21
CA ASN A 788 8.32 6.16 -24.57
C ASN A 788 8.02 5.20 -23.39
N PRO A 789 7.06 4.25 -23.52
CA PRO A 789 6.71 3.30 -22.45
C PRO A 789 7.55 2.02 -22.47
N ASP A 790 8.27 1.74 -23.57
CA ASP A 790 8.82 0.41 -23.87
C ASP A 790 10.19 0.18 -23.22
N CYS A 791 10.29 0.49 -21.92
CA CYS A 791 11.53 0.49 -21.14
C CYS A 791 12.34 -0.82 -21.23
N HIS A 792 11.65 -1.95 -21.43
CA HIS A 792 12.25 -3.28 -21.58
C HIS A 792 12.95 -3.50 -22.94
N LEU A 793 12.72 -2.63 -23.93
CA LEU A 793 13.39 -2.60 -25.24
C LEU A 793 14.51 -1.55 -25.32
N ILE A 794 14.71 -0.75 -24.27
CA ILE A 794 15.71 0.33 -24.27
C ILE A 794 17.03 -0.20 -23.67
N GLU A 795 17.94 -0.62 -24.55
CA GLU A 795 19.30 -1.03 -24.17
C GLU A 795 20.22 0.16 -23.80
N ASP A 796 19.95 1.36 -24.34
CA ASP A 796 20.75 2.56 -24.07
C ASP A 796 20.27 3.30 -22.81
N ASN A 797 21.07 3.25 -21.74
CA ASN A 797 20.73 3.85 -20.45
C ASN A 797 20.49 5.39 -20.51
N ALA A 798 21.08 6.12 -21.45
CA ALA A 798 20.78 7.54 -21.68
C ALA A 798 19.38 7.77 -22.28
N THR A 799 18.99 6.96 -23.28
CA THR A 799 17.65 6.92 -23.84
C THR A 799 16.64 6.51 -22.77
N CYS A 800 16.96 5.53 -21.92
CA CYS A 800 16.10 5.15 -20.79
C CYS A 800 15.91 6.30 -19.81
N GLY A 801 16.99 6.99 -19.45
CA GLY A 801 16.94 8.20 -18.63
C GLY A 801 16.03 9.27 -19.22
N THR A 802 16.07 9.47 -20.54
CA THR A 802 15.32 10.54 -21.23
C THR A 802 13.78 10.32 -21.26
N SER A 803 13.26 9.10 -21.03
CA SER A 803 11.81 8.87 -20.95
C SER A 803 11.23 9.25 -19.60
N ALA A 804 10.04 9.87 -19.55
CA ALA A 804 9.32 10.14 -18.30
C ALA A 804 8.66 8.87 -17.71
N LEU A 805 8.55 7.78 -18.48
CA LEU A 805 7.94 6.50 -18.08
C LEU A 805 8.97 5.41 -17.74
N CYS A 806 10.26 5.66 -17.95
CA CYS A 806 11.34 4.73 -17.66
C CYS A 806 12.36 5.32 -16.69
N TRP A 807 13.22 4.50 -16.09
CA TRP A 807 14.36 4.95 -15.29
C TRP A 807 15.47 3.88 -15.25
N VAL A 808 16.70 4.30 -14.95
CA VAL A 808 17.85 3.40 -14.79
C VAL A 808 18.13 3.19 -13.31
N ASP A 809 17.74 2.01 -12.81
CA ASP A 809 17.82 1.67 -11.39
C ASP A 809 19.29 1.58 -10.92
N PRO A 810 19.73 2.40 -9.95
CA PRO A 810 21.08 2.34 -9.38
C PRO A 810 21.50 0.95 -8.84
N ALA A 811 20.57 0.05 -8.50
CA ALA A 811 20.90 -1.26 -7.92
C ALA A 811 21.32 -2.33 -8.95
N ASP A 812 20.96 -2.20 -10.23
CA ASP A 812 21.34 -3.17 -11.27
C ASP A 812 21.67 -2.57 -12.66
N SER A 813 21.72 -1.24 -12.76
CA SER A 813 21.93 -0.46 -13.99
C SER A 813 20.96 -0.77 -15.13
N LYS A 814 19.78 -1.33 -14.85
CA LYS A 814 18.80 -1.67 -15.89
C LYS A 814 17.78 -0.56 -16.11
N CYS A 815 17.37 -0.42 -17.37
CA CYS A 815 16.15 0.27 -17.70
C CYS A 815 14.92 -0.48 -17.14
N LYS A 816 14.09 0.23 -16.38
CA LYS A 816 12.85 -0.27 -15.78
C LYS A 816 11.72 0.72 -16.02
N SER A 817 10.48 0.24 -15.97
CA SER A 817 9.31 1.10 -15.90
C SER A 817 9.36 1.95 -14.64
N TYR A 818 8.94 3.21 -14.76
CA TYR A 818 8.86 4.20 -13.68
C TYR A 818 7.37 4.47 -13.40
N SER A 819 6.95 4.28 -12.16
CA SER A 819 5.55 4.38 -11.76
C SER A 819 5.04 5.83 -11.76
N VAL A 820 3.74 6.01 -11.49
CA VAL A 820 3.19 7.36 -11.18
C VAL A 820 3.57 7.81 -9.76
N GLY A 821 4.11 6.93 -8.93
CA GLY A 821 4.30 7.10 -7.50
C GLY A 821 3.12 6.57 -6.68
N HIS A 822 3.41 6.18 -5.43
CA HIS A 822 2.42 5.74 -4.47
C HIS A 822 2.02 6.87 -3.51
N PRO A 823 0.74 6.94 -3.08
CA PRO A 823 0.27 7.88 -2.07
C PRO A 823 0.78 7.47 -0.68
N GLY A 824 2.03 7.85 -0.37
CA GLY A 824 2.73 7.51 0.88
C GLY A 824 2.24 8.26 2.11
N PHE A 825 0.93 8.51 2.25
CA PHE A 825 0.40 9.46 3.22
C PHE A 825 -0.65 8.90 4.17
N ARG A 826 -0.25 8.71 5.44
CA ARG A 826 -1.17 8.88 6.57
C ARG A 826 -1.52 10.37 6.68
N LYS A 827 -2.79 10.70 6.90
CA LYS A 827 -3.19 12.08 7.21
C LYS A 827 -2.62 12.51 8.57
N ALA A 828 -1.53 13.26 8.57
CA ALA A 828 -1.27 14.17 9.69
C ALA A 828 -2.47 15.14 9.77
N SER A 829 -3.18 15.16 10.89
CA SER A 829 -4.50 15.79 10.95
C SER A 829 -4.40 17.31 10.80
N ALA A 830 -5.31 17.90 10.02
CA ALA A 830 -5.42 19.35 9.85
C ALA A 830 -6.09 20.02 11.06
N LYS A 831 -5.56 19.77 12.27
CA LYS A 831 -5.95 20.36 13.56
C LYS A 831 -4.72 20.54 14.45
N GLY A 832 -3.82 21.45 14.09
CA GLY A 832 -2.58 21.63 14.87
C GLY A 832 -1.52 22.60 14.36
N SER A 833 -1.86 23.60 13.53
CA SER A 833 -0.94 24.72 13.22
C SER A 833 -1.67 25.93 12.63
N GLN A 834 -2.38 26.67 13.48
CA GLN A 834 -2.40 28.13 13.37
C GLN A 834 -1.29 28.65 14.28
N LEU A 835 -0.18 29.06 13.68
CA LEU A 835 0.92 29.91 14.18
C LEU A 835 1.99 29.94 13.08
#